data_AF-A0A7X6D9X2-F1
#
_entry.id   AF-A0A7X6D9X2-F1
#
_cell.length_a   1.000
_cell.length_b   1.000
_cell.length_c   1.000
_cell.angle_alpha   90.00
_cell.angle_beta   90.00
_cell.angle_gamma   90.00
#
_symmetry.space_group_name_H-M   'P 1'
#
loop_
_entity.id
_entity.type
_entity.pdbx_description
1 polymer ?
#
loop_
_entity_poly.entity_id
_entity_poly.type
_entity_poly.pdbx_seq_one_letter_code
_entity_poly.pdbx_strand_id
1 'polypeptide(L)'
;MGKFKQWFEPEKLNNYDEAKRSPLRHIANPKVIIPVTCFIYISLCLLSNFVIYHLVNLGYQFKEIFGLEGYEYSFLKGLFFFRYPMLQIPIYLILGVLTFINYYKIKQAYRPLEDELVQGTQRFTEPEEVEEQYPAISVNPENAEEDYYEGKPGFPVARLPQTEEEKETGEFRLAIDREPSHSITLAHTRGGKGIFSSDPLIDTISRARKIEDRHSFITTSTKGDEVRKWYPLLKSRGYIIRVLNTVDQFYSDPYNPFNAIKDFYEKAVLAKELIKKNQYEDRAMHDMQAVASMYFKEEQGGGGKDAFWTKASRSLFLSMAVALLHQSIMEKKNELLNGYTIYNTVNKMFSEKISETEYEYLKQYARDRKHLKKLIEKYDGKSTLDVYFEEMEDKHPAKIYYYGMKASAPAKSTLGNIVTHFNGSMELFLQSGNAKMTAIDDGFRFTSLGFDNDQPTAVFVIVSDAEESNNELAMMYIEQAYQSLHREAFASLSGKTERDVDVIVEEAGNVGALPNLLKKWGAAAGRGIFFHLVLQDIEQLTELYGNSAKSIIVGNTGNLVYIRSGSLDTNKYISERLGKRANYSMRRQKETLATKSSETEESERIDLKSPFELENLMFGETIVLRLMHTHDNNKKPIYQAPLFNTFENDTNLFPFYEYRDLEAVPWEELPINNSFMEMDRTSLLWTLNKDIYVPGAVRVPISKDFDLSKPVNKVKPKAKKVKENQLTSMEKDLIDESLENSMPLEEATQLDFYEDLMMSQREQLYDSTQVIESQDIHRVVEPISNNKDSFLKINEETSSNKRISDMLTSQDVMRIRGKVLVLGEHLPALISEFDKVMESDQYASLLTFVVTNLNDNDVTEFDKMVIKSEEMTID
;
A
#
# COMPACT_ATOMS: atom_id res chain seq x y z
N MET A 1 -17.56 36.72 18.91
CA MET A 1 -17.63 36.98 17.45
C MET A 1 -16.40 37.69 16.85
N GLY A 2 -15.28 37.85 17.58
CA GLY A 2 -14.12 38.66 17.12
C GLY A 2 -12.89 37.90 16.61
N LYS A 3 -12.90 36.55 16.49
CA LYS A 3 -11.73 35.76 16.06
C LYS A 3 -11.87 35.05 14.70
N PHE A 4 -12.99 35.24 14.00
CA PHE A 4 -13.26 34.57 12.71
C PHE A 4 -13.09 35.47 11.48
N LYS A 5 -12.71 36.75 11.64
CA LYS A 5 -12.72 37.75 10.56
C LYS A 5 -11.40 37.91 9.81
N GLN A 6 -10.44 37.01 10.03
CA GLN A 6 -9.10 37.05 9.44
C GLN A 6 -8.85 35.93 8.41
N TRP A 7 -9.91 35.23 8.00
CA TRP A 7 -9.84 34.30 6.87
C TRP A 7 -10.12 35.11 5.61
N PHE A 8 -9.03 35.51 4.95
CA PHE A 8 -8.94 35.93 3.54
C PHE A 8 -9.91 37.04 3.10
N GLU A 9 -9.38 38.22 2.74
CA GLU A 9 -10.00 38.95 1.64
C GLU A 9 -9.61 38.16 0.38
N PRO A 10 -10.55 37.49 -0.32
CA PRO A 10 -10.22 36.85 -1.58
C PRO A 10 -9.77 37.97 -2.53
N GLU A 11 -8.46 38.04 -2.79
CA GLU A 11 -8.00 38.67 -4.01
C GLU A 11 -8.80 38.03 -5.14
N LYS A 12 -9.58 38.85 -5.83
CA LYS A 12 -10.27 38.39 -7.03
C LYS A 12 -9.19 37.80 -7.94
N LEU A 13 -9.39 36.55 -8.35
CA LEU A 13 -8.62 35.89 -9.40
C LEU A 13 -8.54 36.83 -10.62
N ASN A 14 -7.42 37.54 -10.77
CA ASN A 14 -7.18 38.46 -11.89
C ASN A 14 -6.73 37.64 -13.10
N ASN A 15 -7.66 36.95 -13.73
CA ASN A 15 -7.38 35.95 -14.77
C ASN A 15 -7.45 36.55 -16.18
N TYR A 16 -6.44 37.30 -16.61
CA TYR A 16 -6.36 37.72 -18.02
C TYR A 16 -4.95 37.61 -18.57
N ASP A 17 -4.82 36.81 -19.63
CA ASP A 17 -3.81 37.06 -20.67
C ASP A 17 -4.00 38.49 -21.20
N GLU A 18 -2.90 39.14 -21.61
CA GLU A 18 -2.90 40.47 -22.21
C GLU A 18 -3.53 40.49 -23.61
N ALA A 19 -4.76 40.00 -23.77
CA ALA A 19 -5.59 40.38 -24.90
C ALA A 19 -5.70 41.91 -24.91
N LYS A 20 -5.46 42.51 -26.09
CA LYS A 20 -5.30 43.96 -26.33
C LYS A 20 -6.22 44.83 -25.47
N ARG A 21 -5.72 45.21 -24.30
CA ARG A 21 -6.38 46.12 -23.38
C ARG A 21 -6.47 47.48 -24.05
N SER A 22 -7.66 48.06 -24.10
CA SER A 22 -7.81 49.44 -24.58
C SER A 22 -6.93 50.37 -23.72
N PRO A 23 -6.00 51.16 -24.32
CA PRO A 23 -5.15 52.08 -23.57
C PRO A 23 -5.96 53.07 -22.71
N LEU A 24 -7.21 53.32 -23.10
CA LEU A 24 -8.12 54.26 -22.46
C LEU A 24 -8.70 53.75 -21.13
N ARG A 25 -8.53 52.47 -20.78
CA ARG A 25 -8.97 51.90 -19.48
C ARG A 25 -8.36 52.62 -18.28
N HIS A 26 -7.12 53.11 -18.44
CA HIS A 26 -6.40 53.83 -17.38
C HIS A 26 -7.09 55.15 -17.02
N ILE A 27 -7.87 55.71 -17.95
CA ILE A 27 -8.65 56.92 -17.75
C ILE A 27 -9.85 56.67 -16.83
N ALA A 28 -10.42 55.45 -16.81
CA ALA A 28 -11.53 55.10 -15.91
C ALA A 28 -11.10 54.65 -14.51
N ASN A 29 -9.80 54.45 -14.27
CA ASN A 29 -9.29 54.04 -12.97
C ASN A 29 -9.67 55.09 -11.91
N PRO A 30 -10.30 54.71 -10.77
CA PRO A 30 -10.67 55.65 -9.71
C PRO A 30 -9.51 56.52 -9.24
N LYS A 31 -8.29 55.98 -9.19
CA LYS A 31 -7.07 56.71 -8.78
C LYS A 31 -6.68 57.81 -9.78
N VAL A 32 -7.15 57.77 -11.03
CA VAL A 32 -6.84 58.72 -12.10
C VAL A 32 -8.02 59.66 -12.39
N ILE A 33 -9.21 59.10 -12.58
CA ILE A 33 -10.39 59.88 -12.99
C ILE A 33 -10.88 60.83 -11.89
N ILE A 34 -10.77 60.45 -10.62
CA ILE A 34 -11.23 61.28 -9.50
C ILE A 34 -10.37 62.55 -9.40
N PRO A 35 -9.03 62.49 -9.33
CA PRO A 35 -8.19 63.69 -9.33
C PRO A 35 -8.42 64.58 -10.55
N VAL A 36 -8.52 63.99 -11.75
CA VAL A 36 -8.75 64.74 -13.00
C VAL A 36 -10.10 65.44 -12.98
N THR A 37 -11.16 64.75 -12.54
CA THR A 37 -12.50 65.35 -12.44
C THR A 37 -12.52 66.47 -11.39
N CYS A 38 -11.87 66.27 -10.24
CA CYS A 38 -11.72 67.31 -9.22
C CYS A 38 -10.95 68.52 -9.75
N PHE A 39 -9.86 68.30 -10.49
CA PHE A 39 -9.09 69.37 -11.11
C PHE A 39 -9.91 70.16 -12.13
N ILE A 40 -10.66 69.47 -13.00
CA ILE A 40 -11.56 70.10 -13.97
C ILE A 40 -12.65 70.91 -13.25
N TYR A 41 -13.25 70.36 -12.20
CA TYR A 41 -14.26 71.05 -11.40
C TYR A 41 -13.70 72.33 -10.76
N ILE A 42 -12.54 72.24 -10.09
CA ILE A 42 -11.87 73.40 -9.47
C ILE A 42 -11.53 74.45 -10.54
N SER A 43 -10.99 74.03 -11.69
CA SER A 43 -10.66 74.93 -12.80
C SER A 43 -11.89 75.64 -13.36
N LEU A 44 -13.01 74.92 -13.52
CA LEU A 44 -14.29 75.51 -13.95
C LEU A 44 -14.85 76.47 -12.90
N CYS A 45 -14.71 76.18 -11.60
CA CYS A 45 -15.12 77.08 -10.52
C CYS A 45 -14.28 78.37 -10.47
N LEU A 46 -12.98 78.28 -10.73
CA LEU A 46 -12.07 79.42 -10.82
C LEU A 46 -12.36 80.25 -12.07
N LEU A 47 -12.60 79.60 -13.21
CA LEU A 47 -12.96 80.28 -14.46
C LEU A 47 -14.33 80.97 -14.34
N SER A 48 -15.32 80.33 -13.72
CA SER A 48 -16.61 80.96 -13.50
C SER A 48 -16.49 82.14 -12.53
N ASN A 49 -15.59 82.05 -11.55
CA ASN A 49 -15.28 83.18 -10.66
C ASN A 49 -14.68 84.36 -11.42
N PHE A 50 -13.70 84.08 -12.28
CA PHE A 50 -13.11 85.06 -13.17
C PHE A 50 -14.15 85.74 -14.06
N VAL A 51 -15.01 84.96 -14.72
CA VAL A 51 -16.05 85.48 -15.61
C VAL A 51 -17.07 86.33 -14.84
N ILE A 52 -17.54 85.89 -13.67
CA ILE A 52 -18.51 86.64 -12.86
C ILE A 52 -17.90 87.93 -12.33
N TYR A 53 -16.66 87.89 -11.83
CA TYR A 53 -15.94 89.08 -11.36
C TYR A 53 -15.85 90.13 -12.47
N HIS A 54 -15.46 89.73 -13.68
CA HIS A 54 -15.35 90.64 -14.80
C HIS A 54 -16.70 91.11 -15.35
N LEU A 55 -17.73 90.25 -15.41
CA LEU A 55 -19.08 90.65 -15.85
C LEU A 55 -19.73 91.65 -14.89
N VAL A 56 -19.62 91.42 -13.58
CA VAL A 56 -20.18 92.34 -12.58
C VAL A 56 -19.43 93.67 -12.60
N ASN A 57 -18.10 93.65 -12.72
CA ASN A 57 -17.30 94.87 -12.85
C ASN A 57 -17.53 95.59 -14.20
N LEU A 58 -17.86 94.88 -15.29
CA LEU A 58 -18.33 95.49 -16.54
C LEU A 58 -19.65 96.25 -16.32
N GLY A 59 -20.53 95.72 -15.48
CA GLY A 59 -21.75 96.41 -15.03
C GLY A 59 -21.47 97.67 -14.18
N TYR A 60 -20.35 97.71 -13.45
CA TYR A 60 -19.88 98.91 -12.75
C TYR A 60 -19.27 99.94 -13.72
N GLN A 61 -18.58 99.52 -14.79
CA GLN A 61 -18.13 100.43 -15.86
C GLN A 61 -19.29 101.15 -16.56
N PHE A 62 -20.46 100.52 -16.68
CA PHE A 62 -21.67 101.18 -17.17
C PHE A 62 -22.19 102.28 -16.20
N LYS A 63 -21.90 102.18 -14.89
CA LYS A 63 -22.15 103.25 -13.91
C LYS A 63 -21.06 104.34 -13.90
N GLU A 64 -19.87 104.02 -14.42
CA GLU A 64 -18.66 104.85 -14.44
C GLU A 64 -18.61 105.87 -15.59
N ILE A 65 -19.61 105.89 -16.48
CA ILE A 65 -19.85 107.00 -17.43
C ILE A 65 -20.07 108.34 -16.68
N PHE A 66 -20.39 108.30 -15.37
CA PHE A 66 -20.58 109.48 -14.52
C PHE A 66 -19.42 109.81 -13.55
N GLY A 67 -18.23 109.26 -13.79
CA GLY A 67 -16.95 109.83 -13.32
C GLY A 67 -16.47 109.42 -11.92
N LEU A 68 -15.48 108.52 -11.87
CA LEU A 68 -14.15 108.67 -11.23
C LEU A 68 -13.39 107.32 -11.18
N GLU A 69 -12.07 107.42 -11.38
CA GLU A 69 -10.96 106.45 -11.17
C GLU A 69 -10.86 105.18 -12.00
N GLY A 70 -9.62 104.91 -12.46
CA GLY A 70 -9.28 103.79 -13.33
C GLY A 70 -9.25 102.45 -12.60
N TYR A 71 -9.96 101.47 -13.16
CA TYR A 71 -9.99 100.10 -12.64
C TYR A 71 -8.76 99.32 -13.14
N GLU A 72 -7.86 98.90 -12.24
CA GLU A 72 -6.78 97.99 -12.60
C GLU A 72 -7.34 96.58 -12.86
N TYR A 73 -7.18 96.10 -14.11
CA TYR A 73 -7.44 94.72 -14.47
C TYR A 73 -6.40 93.81 -13.82
N SER A 74 -6.74 93.24 -12.66
CA SER A 74 -5.94 92.18 -12.06
C SER A 74 -6.57 90.82 -12.35
N PHE A 75 -5.94 90.10 -13.28
CA PHE A 75 -6.31 88.72 -13.64
C PHE A 75 -6.37 87.81 -12.41
N LEU A 76 -5.40 87.95 -11.49
CA LEU A 76 -5.32 87.17 -10.26
C LEU A 76 -6.45 87.50 -9.28
N LYS A 77 -6.86 88.77 -9.17
CA LYS A 77 -8.01 89.15 -8.33
C LYS A 77 -9.31 88.55 -8.89
N GLY A 78 -9.47 88.53 -10.22
CA GLY A 78 -10.65 87.89 -10.84
C GLY A 78 -10.75 86.40 -10.59
N LEU A 79 -9.61 85.68 -10.55
CA LEU A 79 -9.62 84.24 -10.29
C LEU A 79 -9.92 83.88 -8.83
N PHE A 80 -9.36 84.62 -7.86
CA PHE A 80 -9.33 84.19 -6.46
C PHE A 80 -10.16 85.04 -5.48
N PHE A 81 -10.72 86.18 -5.91
CA PHE A 81 -11.48 87.07 -5.02
C PHE A 81 -12.99 86.81 -5.09
N PHE A 82 -13.52 86.10 -4.08
CA PHE A 82 -14.93 85.67 -4.01
C PHE A 82 -15.86 86.78 -3.50
N ARG A 83 -16.16 87.75 -4.37
CA ARG A 83 -16.94 88.95 -3.99
C ARG A 83 -18.45 88.70 -3.86
N TYR A 84 -19.02 87.69 -4.55
CA TYR A 84 -20.47 87.47 -4.65
C TYR A 84 -20.90 86.02 -4.34
N PRO A 85 -20.69 85.54 -3.10
CA PRO A 85 -20.92 84.14 -2.74
C PRO A 85 -22.35 83.64 -3.02
N MET A 86 -23.37 84.48 -2.85
CA MET A 86 -24.78 84.11 -3.07
C MET A 86 -25.11 83.79 -4.54
N LEU A 87 -24.38 84.36 -5.51
CA LEU A 87 -24.54 84.06 -6.94
C LEU A 87 -23.67 82.87 -7.38
N GLN A 88 -22.52 82.69 -6.72
CA GLN A 88 -21.57 81.62 -7.02
C GLN A 88 -22.07 80.23 -6.60
N ILE A 89 -22.71 80.12 -5.42
CA ILE A 89 -23.16 78.84 -4.85
C ILE A 89 -24.04 78.01 -5.82
N PRO A 90 -25.12 78.54 -6.44
CA PRO A 90 -25.93 77.77 -7.37
C PRO A 90 -25.17 77.35 -8.63
N ILE A 91 -24.24 78.18 -9.12
CA ILE A 91 -23.41 77.89 -10.29
C ILE A 91 -22.43 76.74 -9.98
N TYR A 92 -21.82 76.73 -8.79
CA TYR A 92 -20.94 75.65 -8.35
C TYR A 92 -21.67 74.32 -8.18
N LEU A 93 -22.93 74.36 -7.76
CA LEU A 93 -23.77 73.16 -7.66
C LEU A 93 -24.12 72.59 -9.06
N ILE A 94 -24.45 73.45 -10.02
CA ILE A 94 -24.69 73.05 -11.42
C ILE A 94 -23.42 72.48 -12.06
N LEU A 95 -22.27 73.15 -11.90
CA LEU A 95 -20.98 72.66 -12.39
C LEU A 95 -20.59 71.32 -11.73
N GLY A 96 -20.93 71.14 -10.44
CA GLY A 96 -20.71 69.90 -9.72
C GLY A 96 -21.52 68.75 -10.31
N VAL A 97 -22.81 68.99 -10.61
CA VAL A 97 -23.68 67.99 -11.26
C VAL A 97 -23.19 67.65 -12.66
N LEU A 98 -22.80 68.65 -13.47
CA LEU A 98 -22.30 68.44 -14.83
C LEU A 98 -20.98 67.65 -14.87
N THR A 99 -20.04 68.00 -13.99
CA THR A 99 -18.76 67.29 -13.87
C THR A 99 -18.96 65.87 -13.35
N PHE A 100 -19.90 65.66 -12.41
CA PHE A 100 -20.29 64.32 -11.95
C PHE A 100 -20.93 63.47 -13.05
N ILE A 101 -21.83 64.04 -13.87
CA ILE A 101 -22.43 63.34 -15.02
C ILE A 101 -21.34 62.94 -16.02
N ASN A 102 -20.38 63.82 -16.32
CA ASN A 102 -19.27 63.50 -17.21
C ASN A 102 -18.32 62.45 -16.62
N TYR A 103 -18.01 62.52 -15.32
CA TYR A 103 -17.30 61.46 -14.59
C TYR A 103 -18.01 60.12 -14.76
N TYR A 104 -19.32 60.08 -14.54
CA TYR A 104 -20.10 58.85 -14.66
C TYR A 104 -20.10 58.31 -16.08
N LYS A 105 -20.26 59.18 -17.09
CA LYS A 105 -20.21 58.80 -18.51
C LYS A 105 -18.84 58.23 -18.91
N ILE A 106 -17.76 58.90 -18.55
CA ILE A 106 -16.38 58.45 -18.86
C ILE A 106 -16.08 57.15 -18.12
N LYS A 107 -16.45 57.06 -16.83
CA LYS A 107 -16.29 55.84 -16.05
C LYS A 107 -17.07 54.67 -16.65
N GLN A 108 -18.31 54.86 -17.07
CA GLN A 108 -19.07 53.77 -17.70
C GLN A 108 -18.56 53.39 -19.09
N ALA A 109 -18.04 54.35 -19.86
CA ALA A 109 -17.56 54.11 -21.23
C ALA A 109 -16.20 53.39 -21.28
N TYR A 110 -15.33 53.62 -20.29
CA TYR A 110 -13.96 53.09 -20.29
C TYR A 110 -13.64 52.20 -19.09
N ARG A 111 -14.62 51.91 -18.22
CA ARG A 111 -14.41 50.91 -17.15
C ARG A 111 -14.08 49.57 -17.79
N PRO A 112 -13.07 48.85 -17.26
CA PRO A 112 -12.82 47.49 -17.70
C PRO A 112 -14.07 46.64 -17.43
N LEU A 113 -14.64 46.06 -18.49
CA LEU A 113 -15.73 45.10 -18.42
C LEU A 113 -15.26 43.75 -17.87
N GLU A 114 -13.95 43.53 -17.96
CA GLU A 114 -13.17 42.52 -17.29
C GLU A 114 -13.58 42.46 -15.81
N ASP A 115 -13.22 43.40 -14.94
CA ASP A 115 -13.37 43.30 -13.47
C ASP A 115 -14.78 42.98 -12.89
N GLU A 116 -15.86 43.10 -13.69
CA GLU A 116 -17.25 42.79 -13.33
C GLU A 116 -17.81 41.49 -13.95
N LEU A 117 -17.33 41.02 -15.12
CA LEU A 117 -17.98 39.92 -15.89
C LEU A 117 -17.29 38.53 -15.80
N VAL A 118 -16.23 38.38 -14.99
CA VAL A 118 -15.29 37.22 -15.08
C VAL A 118 -15.51 36.19 -13.98
N GLN A 119 -16.62 36.27 -13.25
CA GLN A 119 -16.92 35.25 -12.26
C GLN A 119 -17.07 33.89 -12.93
N GLY A 120 -16.20 32.94 -12.57
CA GLY A 120 -16.19 31.57 -13.06
C GLY A 120 -15.49 31.38 -14.41
N THR A 121 -14.35 32.05 -14.66
CA THR A 121 -13.42 31.65 -15.73
C THR A 121 -12.33 30.73 -15.17
N GLN A 122 -11.96 29.74 -15.98
CA GLN A 122 -10.86 28.83 -15.69
C GLN A 122 -9.56 29.32 -16.33
N ARG A 123 -8.43 28.94 -15.73
CA ARG A 123 -7.07 29.16 -16.24
C ARG A 123 -6.16 28.00 -15.82
N PHE A 124 -4.99 27.90 -16.45
CA PHE A 124 -3.93 27.06 -15.93
C PHE A 124 -3.19 27.74 -14.78
N THR A 125 -2.53 26.93 -13.97
CA THR A 125 -1.65 27.39 -12.89
C THR A 125 -0.36 27.94 -13.48
N GLU A 126 0.10 29.09 -13.00
CA GLU A 126 1.35 29.67 -13.49
C GLU A 126 2.57 28.94 -12.89
N PRO A 127 3.73 28.90 -13.57
CA PRO A 127 4.89 28.17 -13.06
C PRO A 127 5.37 28.61 -11.67
N GLU A 128 5.33 29.92 -11.39
CA GLU A 128 5.65 30.48 -10.06
C GLU A 128 4.70 29.95 -8.98
N GLU A 129 3.40 29.82 -9.30
CA GLU A 129 2.40 29.27 -8.38
C GLU A 129 2.62 27.77 -8.14
N VAL A 130 3.11 27.02 -9.14
CA VAL A 130 3.45 25.60 -8.97
C VAL A 130 4.58 25.43 -7.96
N GLU A 131 5.62 26.25 -8.05
CA GLU A 131 6.76 26.24 -7.12
C GLU A 131 6.34 26.64 -5.69
N GLU A 132 5.40 27.58 -5.54
CA GLU A 132 4.83 27.90 -4.23
C GLU A 132 3.98 26.76 -3.64
N GLN A 133 3.31 26.00 -4.49
CA GLN A 133 2.31 25.00 -4.09
C GLN A 133 2.89 23.61 -3.82
N TYR A 134 3.94 23.21 -4.53
CA TYR A 134 4.55 21.89 -4.41
C TYR A 134 6.01 21.95 -3.99
N PRO A 135 6.51 20.96 -3.23
CA PRO A 135 7.94 20.79 -3.06
C PRO A 135 8.58 20.39 -4.40
N ALA A 136 9.72 21.00 -4.70
CA ALA A 136 10.51 20.71 -5.89
C ALA A 136 11.73 19.83 -5.53
N ILE A 137 12.02 18.86 -6.38
CA ILE A 137 13.21 18.01 -6.28
C ILE A 137 14.09 18.21 -7.51
N SER A 138 15.40 18.32 -7.30
CA SER A 138 16.36 18.38 -8.40
C SER A 138 16.52 17.01 -9.05
N VAL A 139 16.84 17.03 -10.34
CA VAL A 139 17.18 15.87 -11.15
C VAL A 139 18.49 16.15 -11.84
N ASN A 140 19.50 15.34 -11.54
CA ASN A 140 20.80 15.39 -12.22
C ASN A 140 20.88 14.25 -13.25
N PRO A 141 21.02 14.55 -14.55
CA PRO A 141 21.12 13.53 -15.60
C PRO A 141 22.43 12.72 -15.59
N GLU A 142 23.54 13.28 -15.10
CA GLU A 142 24.87 12.68 -15.21
C GLU A 142 25.16 11.58 -14.17
N ASN A 143 24.54 11.66 -12.99
CA ASN A 143 24.81 10.73 -11.88
C ASN A 143 23.52 10.20 -11.22
N ALA A 144 22.84 9.28 -11.89
CA ALA A 144 21.58 8.72 -11.41
C ALA A 144 21.69 7.89 -10.10
N GLU A 145 22.87 7.37 -9.77
CA GLU A 145 23.09 6.53 -8.58
C GLU A 145 23.19 7.33 -7.27
N GLU A 146 23.62 8.59 -7.34
CA GLU A 146 23.82 9.46 -6.18
C GLU A 146 22.85 10.66 -6.14
N ASP A 147 21.96 10.79 -7.13
CA ASP A 147 20.94 11.84 -7.24
C ASP A 147 19.80 11.67 -6.22
N TYR A 148 20.10 11.81 -4.92
CA TYR A 148 19.14 11.70 -3.83
C TYR A 148 18.65 13.06 -3.31
N TYR A 149 17.38 13.15 -2.93
CA TYR A 149 16.78 14.36 -2.35
C TYR A 149 16.22 14.14 -0.93
N GLU A 150 15.98 15.24 -0.22
CA GLU A 150 15.49 15.23 1.16
C GLU A 150 13.96 15.17 1.29
N GLY A 151 13.51 14.40 2.28
CA GLY A 151 12.10 14.22 2.63
C GLY A 151 11.38 13.16 1.81
N LYS A 152 10.09 12.96 2.14
CA LYS A 152 9.25 11.94 1.52
C LYS A 152 9.12 12.11 0.00
N PRO A 153 8.99 11.03 -0.76
CA PRO A 153 8.70 11.12 -2.17
C PRO A 153 7.23 11.47 -2.43
N GLY A 154 6.90 11.68 -3.69
CA GLY A 154 5.57 12.08 -4.13
C GLY A 154 5.36 11.83 -5.62
N PHE A 155 4.13 12.00 -6.08
CA PHE A 155 3.78 11.84 -7.49
C PHE A 155 4.28 13.04 -8.31
N PRO A 156 5.06 12.86 -9.40
CA PRO A 156 5.55 13.98 -10.20
C PRO A 156 4.40 14.64 -10.96
N VAL A 157 4.17 15.94 -10.74
CA VAL A 157 3.05 16.68 -11.33
C VAL A 157 3.46 17.67 -12.42
N ALA A 158 4.64 18.26 -12.31
CA ALA A 158 5.13 19.25 -13.27
C ALA A 158 6.66 19.37 -13.24
N ARG A 159 7.24 19.82 -14.36
CA ARG A 159 8.61 20.35 -14.40
C ARG A 159 8.57 21.85 -14.16
N LEU A 160 9.50 22.37 -13.36
CA LEU A 160 9.68 23.81 -13.20
C LEU A 160 10.55 24.39 -14.33
N PRO A 161 10.34 25.67 -14.71
CA PRO A 161 11.20 26.35 -15.67
C PRO A 161 12.67 26.31 -15.24
N GLN A 162 13.55 26.04 -16.20
CA GLN A 162 14.98 26.00 -15.92
C GLN A 162 15.56 27.42 -15.89
N THR A 163 16.37 27.67 -14.88
CA THR A 163 17.30 28.79 -14.84
C THR A 163 18.41 28.59 -15.88
N GLU A 164 19.13 29.66 -16.22
CA GLU A 164 20.22 29.56 -17.21
C GLU A 164 21.36 28.64 -16.73
N GLU A 165 21.63 28.58 -15.42
CA GLU A 165 22.61 27.68 -14.81
C GLU A 165 22.18 26.19 -14.91
N GLU A 166 20.89 25.92 -14.68
CA GLU A 166 20.29 24.59 -14.87
C GLU A 166 20.35 24.14 -16.34
N LYS A 167 20.18 25.06 -17.29
CA LYS A 167 20.34 24.73 -18.73
C LYS A 167 21.79 24.42 -19.12
N GLU A 168 22.75 25.11 -18.52
CA GLU A 168 24.18 24.87 -18.78
C GLU A 168 24.64 23.50 -18.25
N THR A 169 24.11 23.10 -17.08
CA THR A 169 24.42 21.82 -16.43
C THR A 169 23.54 20.66 -16.91
N GLY A 170 22.39 20.97 -17.52
CA GLY A 170 21.37 19.98 -17.88
C GLY A 170 20.48 19.56 -16.71
N GLU A 171 20.68 20.10 -15.51
CA GLU A 171 19.85 19.81 -14.35
C GLU A 171 18.46 20.44 -14.48
N PHE A 172 17.44 19.83 -13.87
CA PHE A 172 16.11 20.41 -13.83
C PHE A 172 15.39 20.03 -12.54
N ARG A 173 14.27 20.71 -12.27
CA ARG A 173 13.47 20.49 -11.05
C ARG A 173 12.09 19.94 -11.38
N LEU A 174 11.66 18.94 -10.62
CA LEU A 174 10.32 18.36 -10.67
C LEU A 174 9.53 18.76 -9.43
N ALA A 175 8.33 19.29 -9.63
CA ALA A 175 7.34 19.47 -8.58
C ALA A 175 6.68 18.12 -8.29
N ILE A 176 6.65 17.72 -7.01
CA ILE A 176 6.09 16.45 -6.57
C ILE A 176 4.92 16.65 -5.60
N ASP A 177 3.85 15.90 -5.80
CA ASP A 177 2.71 15.86 -4.90
C ASP A 177 2.91 14.78 -3.83
N ARG A 178 3.11 15.22 -2.59
CA ARG A 178 3.28 14.36 -1.41
C ARG A 178 1.96 14.02 -0.72
N GLU A 179 0.83 14.46 -1.26
CA GLU A 179 -0.47 14.14 -0.67
C GLU A 179 -0.81 12.66 -0.88
N PRO A 180 -1.39 12.00 0.14
CA PRO A 180 -1.76 10.60 0.06
C PRO A 180 -2.94 10.43 -0.89
N SER A 181 -2.65 10.22 -2.18
CA SER A 181 -3.66 10.20 -3.22
C SER A 181 -3.37 9.16 -4.31
N HIS A 182 -4.42 8.70 -4.97
CA HIS A 182 -4.32 7.82 -6.13
C HIS A 182 -4.17 8.64 -7.41
N SER A 183 -3.55 8.06 -8.43
CA SER A 183 -3.45 8.70 -9.74
C SER A 183 -3.99 7.84 -10.89
N ILE A 184 -4.45 8.53 -11.94
CA ILE A 184 -4.82 7.94 -13.21
C ILE A 184 -4.05 8.68 -14.29
N THR A 185 -3.36 7.94 -15.15
CA THR A 185 -2.70 8.48 -16.35
C THR A 185 -3.44 8.01 -17.59
N LEU A 186 -3.77 8.96 -18.47
CA LEU A 186 -4.44 8.72 -19.74
C LEU A 186 -3.49 9.04 -20.89
N ALA A 187 -3.13 8.04 -21.68
CA ALA A 187 -2.38 8.27 -22.91
C ALA A 187 -2.66 7.18 -23.97
N HIS A 188 -2.79 7.53 -25.24
CA HIS A 188 -2.93 6.54 -26.30
C HIS A 188 -1.66 5.66 -26.45
N THR A 189 -1.76 4.57 -27.19
CA THR A 189 -0.62 3.68 -27.50
C THR A 189 0.55 4.45 -28.12
N ARG A 190 1.75 4.33 -27.55
CA ARG A 190 2.96 5.12 -27.92
C ARG A 190 2.85 6.62 -27.59
N GLY A 191 1.91 7.03 -26.75
CA GLY A 191 1.80 8.40 -26.24
C GLY A 191 2.83 8.78 -25.19
N GLY A 192 3.65 7.84 -24.72
CA GLY A 192 4.64 8.07 -23.67
C GLY A 192 4.15 7.79 -22.25
N LYS A 193 3.24 6.82 -22.06
CA LYS A 193 2.71 6.38 -20.76
C LYS A 193 3.80 6.16 -19.69
N GLY A 194 4.70 5.20 -19.94
CA GLY A 194 5.83 4.94 -19.04
C GLY A 194 6.78 6.13 -18.97
N ILE A 195 7.08 6.74 -20.11
CA ILE A 195 8.06 7.82 -20.28
C ILE A 195 7.72 9.08 -19.46
N PHE A 196 6.43 9.45 -19.34
CA PHE A 196 5.99 10.69 -18.69
C PHE A 196 5.22 10.47 -17.38
N SER A 197 4.99 9.22 -16.97
CA SER A 197 4.25 8.91 -15.74
C SER A 197 4.92 7.85 -14.89
N SER A 198 4.90 6.58 -15.32
CA SER A 198 5.35 5.47 -14.46
C SER A 198 6.84 5.46 -14.19
N ASP A 199 7.67 5.69 -15.20
CA ASP A 199 9.13 5.72 -15.01
C ASP A 199 9.57 6.93 -14.15
N PRO A 200 9.07 8.17 -14.40
CA PRO A 200 9.29 9.30 -13.49
C PRO A 200 8.79 9.04 -12.05
N LEU A 201 7.67 8.33 -11.88
CA LEU A 201 7.17 7.95 -10.57
C LEU A 201 8.13 7.00 -9.86
N ILE A 202 8.57 5.92 -10.51
CA ILE A 202 9.53 4.94 -9.96
C ILE A 202 10.86 5.64 -9.61
N ASP A 203 11.35 6.56 -10.45
CA ASP A 203 12.55 7.33 -10.15
C ASP A 203 12.36 8.22 -8.92
N THR A 204 11.22 8.92 -8.82
CA THR A 204 10.93 9.80 -7.70
C THR A 204 10.86 9.00 -6.39
N ILE A 205 10.07 7.93 -6.34
CA ILE A 205 9.87 7.16 -5.10
C ILE A 205 11.11 6.42 -4.59
N SER A 206 12.10 6.20 -5.47
CA SER A 206 13.36 5.54 -5.13
C SER A 206 14.52 6.48 -4.78
N ARG A 207 14.38 7.80 -5.02
CA ARG A 207 15.44 8.82 -4.79
C ARG A 207 15.38 9.51 -3.43
N ALA A 208 14.46 9.14 -2.54
CA ALA A 208 14.52 9.65 -1.17
C ALA A 208 15.86 9.29 -0.52
N ARG A 209 16.54 10.27 0.09
CA ARG A 209 17.88 10.08 0.66
C ARG A 209 17.87 9.09 1.81
N LYS A 210 16.86 9.16 2.66
CA LYS A 210 16.67 8.20 3.73
C LYS A 210 16.03 6.93 3.19
N ILE A 211 16.61 5.79 3.55
CA ILE A 211 16.08 4.51 3.10
C ILE A 211 14.66 4.26 3.62
N GLU A 212 14.35 4.68 4.86
CA GLU A 212 13.01 4.59 5.48
C GLU A 212 11.92 5.36 4.71
N ASP A 213 12.28 6.45 4.02
CA ASP A 213 11.33 7.30 3.28
C ASP A 213 11.05 6.78 1.86
N ARG A 214 11.88 5.88 1.31
CA ARG A 214 11.66 5.30 -0.03
C ARG A 214 10.38 4.48 -0.03
N HIS A 215 9.60 4.55 -1.10
CA HIS A 215 8.42 3.68 -1.18
C HIS A 215 8.80 2.30 -1.72
N SER A 216 8.14 1.26 -1.20
CA SER A 216 8.08 -0.01 -1.90
C SER A 216 7.06 0.08 -3.02
N PHE A 217 7.19 -0.74 -4.06
CA PHE A 217 6.20 -0.73 -5.12
C PHE A 217 5.96 -2.10 -5.74
N ILE A 218 4.76 -2.26 -6.29
CA ILE A 218 4.38 -3.37 -7.17
C ILE A 218 4.03 -2.74 -8.51
N THR A 219 4.70 -3.17 -9.59
CA THR A 219 4.40 -2.71 -10.94
C THR A 219 4.03 -3.86 -11.85
N THR A 220 3.00 -3.69 -12.69
CA THR A 220 2.71 -4.63 -13.76
C THR A 220 3.56 -4.32 -14.98
N SER A 221 3.91 -5.35 -15.76
CA SER A 221 4.72 -5.21 -16.97
C SER A 221 4.18 -6.15 -18.03
N THR A 222 3.81 -5.62 -19.20
CA THR A 222 3.32 -6.45 -20.31
C THR A 222 4.43 -6.93 -21.23
N LYS A 223 5.58 -6.23 -21.25
CA LYS A 223 6.70 -6.50 -22.16
C LYS A 223 7.86 -7.24 -21.50
N GLY A 224 7.95 -7.21 -20.17
CA GLY A 224 9.04 -7.83 -19.42
C GLY A 224 10.41 -7.16 -19.60
N ASP A 225 10.48 -5.95 -20.16
CA ASP A 225 11.71 -5.16 -20.25
C ASP A 225 11.89 -4.25 -19.02
N GLU A 226 10.80 -3.89 -18.33
CA GLU A 226 10.83 -2.94 -17.22
C GLU A 226 11.69 -3.42 -16.05
N VAL A 227 11.59 -4.69 -15.64
CA VAL A 227 12.46 -5.22 -14.57
C VAL A 227 13.93 -5.20 -14.99
N ARG A 228 14.23 -5.52 -16.26
CA ARG A 228 15.59 -5.62 -16.79
C ARG A 228 16.26 -4.26 -16.92
N LYS A 229 15.52 -3.21 -17.30
CA LYS A 229 16.04 -1.83 -17.33
C LYS A 229 16.21 -1.26 -15.92
N TRP A 230 15.29 -1.56 -15.00
CA TRP A 230 15.31 -0.96 -13.66
C TRP A 230 16.26 -1.67 -12.68
N TYR A 231 16.61 -2.93 -12.94
CA TYR A 231 17.37 -3.76 -12.00
C TYR A 231 18.68 -3.12 -11.50
N PRO A 232 19.60 -2.63 -12.38
CA PRO A 232 20.88 -2.09 -11.90
C PRO A 232 20.71 -0.91 -10.95
N LEU A 233 19.83 0.04 -11.31
CA LEU A 233 19.60 1.27 -10.56
C LEU A 233 18.85 1.02 -9.25
N LEU A 234 17.82 0.16 -9.24
CA LEU A 234 17.10 -0.15 -8.00
C LEU A 234 17.99 -0.91 -7.02
N LYS A 235 18.86 -1.79 -7.52
CA LYS A 235 19.84 -2.51 -6.71
C LYS A 235 20.86 -1.56 -6.06
N SER A 236 21.39 -0.59 -6.81
CA SER A 236 22.30 0.43 -6.23
C SER A 236 21.57 1.33 -5.22
N ARG A 237 20.27 1.55 -5.41
CA ARG A 237 19.36 2.18 -4.45
C ARG A 237 18.85 1.25 -3.33
N GLY A 238 19.46 0.08 -3.14
CA GLY A 238 19.20 -0.78 -1.98
C GLY A 238 17.82 -1.47 -1.96
N TYR A 239 17.16 -1.61 -3.11
CA TYR A 239 15.89 -2.34 -3.20
C TYR A 239 16.11 -3.86 -3.22
N ILE A 240 15.25 -4.57 -2.52
CA ILE A 240 14.98 -5.99 -2.78
C ILE A 240 14.10 -6.08 -4.02
N ILE A 241 14.54 -6.82 -5.03
CA ILE A 241 13.81 -6.94 -6.30
C ILE A 241 13.19 -8.33 -6.36
N ARG A 242 11.88 -8.37 -6.64
CA ARG A 242 11.08 -9.58 -6.77
C ARG A 242 10.39 -9.61 -8.13
N VAL A 243 10.31 -10.78 -8.74
CA VAL A 243 9.73 -10.98 -10.06
C VAL A 243 8.69 -12.07 -10.00
N LEU A 244 7.43 -11.73 -10.30
CA LEU A 244 6.42 -12.72 -10.64
C LEU A 244 6.23 -12.71 -12.14
N ASN A 245 6.73 -13.75 -12.83
CA ASN A 245 6.59 -13.87 -14.26
C ASN A 245 5.55 -14.93 -14.63
N THR A 246 4.36 -14.48 -15.02
CA THR A 246 3.27 -15.38 -15.42
C THR A 246 3.29 -15.72 -16.91
N VAL A 247 4.19 -15.10 -17.68
CA VAL A 247 4.43 -15.36 -19.11
C VAL A 247 5.48 -16.45 -19.29
N ASP A 248 6.62 -16.30 -18.61
CA ASP A 248 7.71 -17.27 -18.60
C ASP A 248 8.14 -17.58 -17.16
N GLN A 249 7.64 -18.69 -16.62
CA GLN A 249 7.90 -19.09 -15.24
C GLN A 249 9.35 -19.53 -15.01
N PHE A 250 10.19 -19.71 -16.04
CA PHE A 250 11.63 -19.94 -15.84
C PHE A 250 12.32 -18.73 -15.20
N TYR A 251 11.75 -17.55 -15.41
CA TYR A 251 12.24 -16.27 -14.90
C TYR A 251 11.24 -15.65 -13.90
N SER A 252 10.74 -16.46 -12.98
CA SER A 252 9.90 -16.03 -11.87
C SER A 252 10.48 -16.47 -10.54
N ASP A 253 10.23 -15.69 -9.49
CA ASP A 253 10.29 -16.16 -8.11
C ASP A 253 9.10 -17.08 -7.80
N PRO A 254 9.17 -17.90 -6.74
CA PRO A 254 8.06 -18.72 -6.29
C PRO A 254 6.91 -17.85 -5.79
N TYR A 255 5.70 -18.34 -6.01
CA TYR A 255 4.49 -17.70 -5.51
C TYR A 255 3.45 -18.75 -5.15
N ASN A 256 3.45 -19.17 -3.90
CA ASN A 256 2.41 -20.04 -3.37
C ASN A 256 1.29 -19.18 -2.72
N PRO A 257 0.07 -19.17 -3.31
CA PRO A 257 -1.06 -18.37 -2.82
C PRO A 257 -1.58 -18.78 -1.44
N PHE A 258 -1.09 -19.88 -0.88
CA PHE A 258 -1.56 -20.47 0.37
C PHE A 258 -0.60 -20.29 1.55
N ASN A 259 0.57 -19.64 1.37
CA ASN A 259 1.59 -19.52 2.41
C ASN A 259 1.07 -18.86 3.70
N ALA A 260 0.44 -17.69 3.57
CA ALA A 260 -0.13 -17.00 4.74
C ALA A 260 -1.23 -17.82 5.43
N ILE A 261 -2.02 -18.60 4.66
CA ILE A 261 -3.07 -19.47 5.19
C ILE A 261 -2.45 -20.59 6.03
N LYS A 262 -1.37 -21.18 5.51
CA LYS A 262 -0.63 -22.25 6.16
C LYS A 262 -0.04 -21.79 7.50
N ASP A 263 0.61 -20.64 7.53
CA ASP A 263 1.19 -20.07 8.77
C ASP A 263 0.14 -19.91 9.88
N PHE A 264 -1.05 -19.40 9.54
CA PHE A 264 -2.13 -19.26 10.53
C PHE A 264 -2.71 -20.61 10.93
N TYR A 265 -2.93 -21.52 9.99
CA TYR A 265 -3.49 -22.82 10.33
C TYR A 265 -2.52 -23.67 11.18
N GLU A 266 -1.22 -23.63 10.90
CA GLU A 266 -0.19 -24.27 11.72
C GLU A 266 -0.19 -23.71 13.14
N LYS A 267 -0.26 -22.38 13.30
CA LYS A 267 -0.44 -21.73 14.62
C LYS A 267 -1.73 -22.18 15.31
N ALA A 268 -2.83 -22.41 14.58
CA ALA A 268 -4.07 -22.91 15.14
C ALA A 268 -3.94 -24.35 15.67
N VAL A 269 -3.24 -25.21 14.93
CA VAL A 269 -2.98 -26.61 15.32
C VAL A 269 -2.10 -26.68 16.58
N LEU A 270 -1.10 -25.81 16.68
CA LEU A 270 -0.15 -25.76 17.80
C LEU A 270 -0.68 -24.99 19.04
N ALA A 271 -1.72 -24.17 18.88
CA ALA A 271 -2.24 -23.32 19.95
C ALA A 271 -2.89 -24.13 21.09
N LYS A 272 -2.38 -23.94 22.31
CA LYS A 272 -2.93 -24.53 23.55
C LYS A 272 -4.19 -23.79 24.05
N GLU A 273 -4.24 -22.48 23.83
CA GLU A 273 -5.37 -21.63 24.24
C GLU A 273 -6.49 -21.67 23.20
N LEU A 274 -7.70 -22.03 23.62
CA LEU A 274 -8.85 -22.16 22.72
C LEU A 274 -9.17 -20.86 21.97
N ILE A 275 -9.01 -19.69 22.61
CA ILE A 275 -9.27 -18.40 21.98
C ILE A 275 -8.28 -18.16 20.83
N LYS A 276 -6.98 -18.33 21.06
CA LYS A 276 -5.95 -18.17 20.02
C LYS A 276 -6.13 -19.19 18.91
N LYS A 277 -6.42 -20.45 19.26
CA LYS A 277 -6.74 -21.50 18.28
C LYS A 277 -7.86 -21.06 17.35
N ASN A 278 -9.01 -20.65 17.89
CA ASN A 278 -10.14 -20.22 17.08
C ASN A 278 -9.81 -18.98 16.24
N GLN A 279 -9.09 -17.99 16.80
CA GLN A 279 -8.67 -16.80 16.07
C GLN A 279 -7.79 -17.12 14.85
N TYR A 280 -6.83 -18.02 15.01
CA TYR A 280 -5.95 -18.44 13.92
C TYR A 280 -6.67 -19.31 12.89
N GLU A 281 -7.55 -20.21 13.34
CA GLU A 281 -8.36 -21.06 12.46
C GLU A 281 -9.34 -20.22 11.63
N ASP A 282 -10.09 -19.32 12.26
CA ASP A 282 -11.02 -18.40 11.58
C ASP A 282 -10.28 -17.54 10.54
N ARG A 283 -9.07 -17.09 10.87
CA ARG A 283 -8.24 -16.31 9.95
C ARG A 283 -7.78 -17.13 8.75
N ALA A 284 -7.26 -18.34 8.97
CA ALA A 284 -6.86 -19.24 7.89
C ALA A 284 -8.06 -19.56 6.98
N MET A 285 -9.24 -19.83 7.55
CA MET A 285 -10.44 -20.12 6.78
C MET A 285 -10.94 -18.91 5.99
N HIS A 286 -10.89 -17.71 6.55
CA HIS A 286 -11.26 -16.49 5.86
C HIS A 286 -10.36 -16.22 4.65
N ASP A 287 -9.04 -16.31 4.83
CA ASP A 287 -8.08 -16.13 3.74
C ASP A 287 -8.24 -17.21 2.66
N MET A 288 -8.53 -18.45 3.07
CA MET A 288 -8.85 -19.54 2.16
C MET A 288 -10.12 -19.28 1.33
N GLN A 289 -11.16 -18.72 1.95
CA GLN A 289 -12.37 -18.29 1.24
C GLN A 289 -12.11 -17.15 0.26
N ALA A 290 -11.20 -16.22 0.60
CA ALA A 290 -10.81 -15.14 -0.31
C ALA A 290 -10.14 -15.70 -1.57
N VAL A 291 -9.17 -16.61 -1.44
CA VAL A 291 -8.54 -17.31 -2.57
C VAL A 291 -9.57 -18.07 -3.40
N ALA A 292 -10.47 -18.82 -2.76
CA ALA A 292 -11.53 -19.53 -3.46
C ALA A 292 -12.46 -18.58 -4.25
N SER A 293 -12.75 -17.40 -3.71
CA SER A 293 -13.60 -16.41 -4.39
C SER A 293 -12.93 -15.80 -5.62
N MET A 294 -11.59 -15.80 -5.66
CA MET A 294 -10.81 -15.32 -6.80
C MET A 294 -10.75 -16.34 -7.94
N TYR A 295 -10.53 -17.62 -7.64
CA TYR A 295 -10.51 -18.68 -8.67
C TYR A 295 -11.89 -18.96 -9.26
N PHE A 296 -12.94 -18.84 -8.45
CA PHE A 296 -14.29 -19.14 -8.89
C PHE A 296 -15.10 -17.85 -8.84
N LYS A 297 -15.04 -17.00 -9.87
CA LYS A 297 -15.78 -15.73 -9.91
C LYS A 297 -17.28 -15.95 -10.21
N GLU A 298 -18.14 -15.15 -9.60
CA GLU A 298 -19.55 -15.08 -9.99
C GLU A 298 -19.69 -14.04 -11.11
N GLU A 299 -20.20 -14.44 -12.27
CA GLU A 299 -20.44 -13.50 -13.38
C GLU A 299 -21.54 -12.50 -13.02
N GLN A 300 -21.26 -11.21 -13.22
CA GLN A 300 -22.23 -10.14 -13.08
C GLN A 300 -23.30 -10.30 -14.19
N GLY A 301 -24.50 -10.75 -13.81
CA GLY A 301 -25.60 -10.99 -14.75
C GLY A 301 -25.83 -12.46 -15.12
N GLY A 302 -24.99 -13.37 -14.61
CA GLY A 302 -25.21 -14.82 -14.75
C GLY A 302 -26.52 -15.24 -14.09
N GLY A 303 -27.36 -15.97 -14.81
CA GLY A 303 -28.61 -16.49 -14.27
C GLY A 303 -28.37 -17.39 -13.04
N GLY A 304 -29.41 -17.64 -12.23
CA GLY A 304 -29.29 -18.40 -10.98
C GLY A 304 -28.69 -19.82 -11.09
N LYS A 305 -28.52 -20.37 -12.30
CA LYS A 305 -27.85 -21.65 -12.55
C LYS A 305 -26.33 -21.54 -12.54
N ASP A 306 -25.75 -20.48 -13.10
CA ASP A 306 -24.29 -20.31 -13.15
C ASP A 306 -23.74 -19.98 -11.76
N ALA A 307 -24.48 -19.16 -11.01
CA ALA A 307 -24.18 -18.90 -9.60
C ALA A 307 -24.19 -20.18 -8.73
N PHE A 308 -24.99 -21.20 -9.09
CA PHE A 308 -24.96 -22.48 -8.38
C PHE A 308 -23.65 -23.24 -8.64
N TRP A 309 -23.25 -23.37 -9.90
CA TRP A 309 -22.03 -24.10 -10.27
C TRP A 309 -20.77 -23.46 -9.67
N THR A 310 -20.70 -22.13 -9.65
CA THR A 310 -19.60 -21.40 -9.00
C THR A 310 -19.57 -21.70 -7.49
N LYS A 311 -20.71 -21.63 -6.80
CA LYS A 311 -20.78 -21.90 -5.34
C LYS A 311 -20.46 -23.35 -4.98
N ALA A 312 -20.92 -24.30 -5.78
CA ALA A 312 -20.61 -25.71 -5.61
C ALA A 312 -19.12 -25.98 -5.82
N SER A 313 -18.53 -25.40 -6.88
CA SER A 313 -17.09 -25.53 -7.18
C SER A 313 -16.22 -24.90 -6.11
N ARG A 314 -16.59 -23.72 -5.59
CA ARG A 314 -15.94 -23.10 -4.42
C ARG A 314 -15.97 -24.01 -3.20
N SER A 315 -17.11 -24.61 -2.91
CA SER A 315 -17.26 -25.49 -1.74
C SER A 315 -16.41 -26.77 -1.89
N LEU A 316 -16.34 -27.34 -3.09
CA LEU A 316 -15.46 -28.46 -3.41
C LEU A 316 -13.99 -28.06 -3.23
N PHE A 317 -13.58 -26.93 -3.81
CA PHE A 317 -12.23 -26.38 -3.66
C PHE A 317 -11.86 -26.18 -2.20
N LEU A 318 -12.71 -25.52 -1.41
CA LEU A 318 -12.47 -25.27 0.02
C LEU A 318 -12.35 -26.59 0.81
N SER A 319 -13.22 -27.56 0.54
CA SER A 319 -13.13 -28.87 1.20
C SER A 319 -11.79 -29.56 0.91
N MET A 320 -11.34 -29.54 -0.36
CA MET A 320 -10.08 -30.16 -0.76
C MET A 320 -8.87 -29.39 -0.25
N ALA A 321 -8.84 -28.06 -0.41
CA ALA A 321 -7.73 -27.22 0.00
C ALA A 321 -7.50 -27.30 1.51
N VAL A 322 -8.56 -27.27 2.32
CA VAL A 322 -8.43 -27.42 3.78
C VAL A 322 -7.99 -28.82 4.19
N ALA A 323 -8.46 -29.86 3.49
CA ALA A 323 -7.99 -31.23 3.76
C ALA A 323 -6.50 -31.41 3.41
N LEU A 324 -6.06 -30.88 2.26
CA LEU A 324 -4.66 -30.90 1.86
C LEU A 324 -3.79 -30.03 2.78
N LEU A 325 -4.29 -28.89 3.25
CA LEU A 325 -3.62 -28.07 4.25
C LEU A 325 -3.40 -28.83 5.57
N HIS A 326 -4.43 -29.54 6.03
CA HIS A 326 -4.30 -30.36 7.23
C HIS A 326 -3.23 -31.45 7.05
N GLN A 327 -3.30 -32.19 5.94
CA GLN A 327 -2.38 -33.28 5.67
C GLN A 327 -0.95 -32.80 5.37
N SER A 328 -0.79 -31.64 4.72
CA SER A 328 0.54 -31.05 4.44
C SER A 328 1.30 -30.76 5.73
N ILE A 329 0.61 -30.27 6.76
CA ILE A 329 1.18 -30.02 8.08
C ILE A 329 1.47 -31.33 8.81
N MET A 330 0.53 -32.29 8.81
CA MET A 330 0.71 -33.57 9.49
C MET A 330 1.86 -34.41 8.91
N GLU A 331 2.01 -34.42 7.59
CA GLU A 331 3.07 -35.16 6.89
C GLU A 331 4.38 -34.35 6.73
N LYS A 332 4.41 -33.09 7.20
CA LYS A 332 5.52 -32.14 7.00
C LYS A 332 5.93 -31.98 5.53
N LYS A 333 4.94 -31.94 4.63
CA LYS A 333 5.11 -31.76 3.18
C LYS A 333 4.42 -30.50 2.71
N ASN A 334 5.15 -29.39 2.82
CA ASN A 334 4.63 -28.04 2.59
C ASN A 334 4.14 -27.84 1.15
N GLU A 335 4.77 -28.52 0.21
CA GLU A 335 4.49 -28.46 -1.23
C GLU A 335 3.13 -29.06 -1.64
N LEU A 336 2.44 -29.79 -0.75
CA LEU A 336 1.16 -30.44 -1.07
C LEU A 336 0.02 -29.45 -1.28
N LEU A 337 0.07 -28.27 -0.67
CA LEU A 337 -1.00 -27.27 -0.80
C LEU A 337 -0.69 -26.31 -1.97
N ASN A 338 -1.14 -26.70 -3.16
CA ASN A 338 -1.10 -25.88 -4.37
C ASN A 338 -2.23 -26.24 -5.33
N GLY A 339 -2.47 -25.41 -6.35
CA GLY A 339 -3.58 -25.59 -7.28
C GLY A 339 -3.51 -26.89 -8.10
N TYR A 340 -2.30 -27.33 -8.48
CA TYR A 340 -2.10 -28.57 -9.23
C TYR A 340 -2.40 -29.81 -8.39
N THR A 341 -1.93 -29.87 -7.15
CA THR A 341 -2.23 -30.97 -6.22
C THR A 341 -3.73 -31.02 -5.92
N ILE A 342 -4.36 -29.87 -5.66
CA ILE A 342 -5.82 -29.77 -5.44
C ILE A 342 -6.59 -30.35 -6.63
N TYR A 343 -6.26 -29.95 -7.86
CA TYR A 343 -6.89 -30.46 -9.07
C TYR A 343 -6.76 -31.98 -9.23
N ASN A 344 -5.53 -32.50 -9.13
CA ASN A 344 -5.27 -33.92 -9.36
C ASN A 344 -5.86 -34.80 -8.27
N THR A 345 -5.83 -34.34 -7.02
CA THR A 345 -6.40 -35.07 -5.89
C THR A 345 -7.91 -35.22 -6.04
N VAL A 346 -8.63 -34.15 -6.42
CA VAL A 346 -10.07 -34.22 -6.73
C VAL A 346 -10.35 -35.23 -7.83
N ASN A 347 -9.67 -35.11 -8.98
CA ASN A 347 -9.94 -35.96 -10.15
C ASN A 347 -9.60 -37.43 -9.90
N LYS A 348 -8.45 -37.70 -9.26
CA LYS A 348 -8.04 -39.06 -8.91
C LYS A 348 -9.04 -39.71 -7.96
N MET A 349 -9.34 -39.06 -6.84
CA MET A 349 -10.27 -39.61 -5.84
C MET A 349 -11.72 -39.68 -6.33
N PHE A 350 -12.11 -38.82 -7.26
CA PHE A 350 -13.42 -38.91 -7.91
C PHE A 350 -13.50 -40.09 -8.89
N SER A 351 -12.42 -40.38 -9.61
CA SER A 351 -12.35 -41.47 -10.60
C SER A 351 -12.32 -42.87 -9.98
N GLU A 352 -11.71 -43.00 -8.79
CA GLU A 352 -11.62 -44.24 -8.04
C GLU A 352 -12.97 -44.57 -7.40
N LYS A 353 -13.71 -45.51 -8.00
CA LYS A 353 -14.98 -45.99 -7.47
C LYS A 353 -14.78 -47.19 -6.57
N ILE A 354 -15.49 -47.21 -5.46
CA ILE A 354 -15.56 -48.36 -4.56
C ILE A 354 -16.35 -49.47 -5.26
N SER A 355 -15.75 -50.65 -5.36
CA SER A 355 -16.39 -51.88 -5.88
C SER A 355 -16.16 -53.06 -4.93
N GLU A 356 -16.97 -54.11 -5.07
CA GLU A 356 -16.87 -55.32 -4.23
C GLU A 356 -15.51 -56.03 -4.31
N THR A 357 -14.70 -55.76 -5.33
CA THR A 357 -13.44 -56.47 -5.63
C THR A 357 -12.16 -55.71 -5.25
N GLU A 358 -12.22 -54.38 -5.10
CA GLU A 358 -11.06 -53.54 -4.76
C GLU A 358 -11.39 -52.58 -3.61
N TYR A 359 -10.79 -52.83 -2.44
CA TYR A 359 -11.13 -52.16 -1.18
C TYR A 359 -9.89 -51.79 -0.34
N GLU A 360 -8.72 -51.66 -0.97
CA GLU A 360 -7.47 -51.26 -0.29
C GLU A 360 -7.65 -49.92 0.44
N TYR A 361 -8.31 -48.97 -0.22
CA TYR A 361 -8.60 -47.66 0.36
C TYR A 361 -9.57 -47.70 1.55
N LEU A 362 -10.48 -48.68 1.65
CA LEU A 362 -11.38 -48.79 2.81
C LEU A 362 -10.72 -49.43 4.03
N LYS A 363 -9.60 -50.14 3.84
CA LYS A 363 -8.88 -50.79 4.95
C LYS A 363 -8.40 -49.78 5.99
N GLN A 364 -8.07 -48.55 5.59
CA GLN A 364 -7.64 -47.50 6.52
C GLN A 364 -8.76 -47.06 7.49
N TYR A 365 -10.04 -47.16 7.09
CA TYR A 365 -11.20 -46.79 7.92
C TYR A 365 -11.77 -47.99 8.70
N ALA A 366 -11.56 -49.21 8.20
CA ALA A 366 -12.06 -50.42 8.82
C ALA A 366 -11.37 -50.74 10.16
N ARG A 367 -12.17 -51.12 11.17
CA ARG A 367 -11.65 -51.60 12.48
C ARG A 367 -11.50 -53.12 12.49
N ASP A 368 -12.43 -53.80 11.82
CA ASP A 368 -12.46 -55.25 11.68
C ASP A 368 -13.13 -55.66 10.35
N ARG A 369 -13.14 -56.96 10.04
CA ARG A 369 -13.77 -57.49 8.81
C ARG A 369 -15.27 -57.22 8.71
N LYS A 370 -15.99 -57.06 9.82
CA LYS A 370 -17.43 -56.76 9.81
C LYS A 370 -17.67 -55.29 9.48
N HIS A 371 -16.85 -54.40 10.03
CA HIS A 371 -16.87 -52.98 9.72
C HIS A 371 -16.52 -52.75 8.25
N LEU A 372 -15.50 -53.42 7.73
CA LEU A 372 -15.15 -53.33 6.31
C LEU A 372 -16.32 -53.71 5.39
N LYS A 373 -17.03 -54.81 5.70
CA LYS A 373 -18.23 -55.20 4.93
C LYS A 373 -19.34 -54.13 4.97
N LYS A 374 -19.58 -53.53 6.13
CA LYS A 374 -20.55 -52.43 6.26
C LYS A 374 -20.13 -51.20 5.47
N LEU A 375 -18.84 -50.87 5.44
CA LEU A 375 -18.31 -49.76 4.66
C LEU A 375 -18.44 -50.02 3.16
N ILE A 376 -18.13 -51.23 2.69
CA ILE A 376 -18.32 -51.61 1.28
C ILE A 376 -19.80 -51.45 0.89
N GLU A 377 -20.72 -51.96 1.71
CA GLU A 377 -22.17 -51.81 1.45
C GLU A 377 -22.64 -50.34 1.48
N LYS A 378 -22.10 -49.52 2.41
CA LYS A 378 -22.44 -48.09 2.53
C LYS A 378 -21.92 -47.26 1.34
N TYR A 379 -20.77 -47.63 0.80
CA TYR A 379 -20.04 -46.85 -0.20
C TYR A 379 -20.00 -47.48 -1.60
N ASP A 380 -20.72 -48.57 -1.84
CA ASP A 380 -20.77 -49.23 -3.15
C ASP A 380 -21.17 -48.24 -4.26
N GLY A 381 -20.34 -48.17 -5.31
CA GLY A 381 -20.51 -47.25 -6.43
C GLY A 381 -20.21 -45.77 -6.13
N LYS A 382 -19.87 -45.40 -4.89
CA LYS A 382 -19.39 -44.06 -4.53
C LYS A 382 -17.88 -43.92 -4.79
N SER A 383 -17.41 -42.68 -4.83
CA SER A 383 -16.00 -42.34 -5.05
C SER A 383 -15.17 -42.42 -3.76
N THR A 384 -13.86 -42.59 -3.85
CA THR A 384 -12.96 -42.49 -2.67
C THR A 384 -12.99 -41.07 -2.06
N LEU A 385 -13.30 -40.05 -2.86
CA LEU A 385 -13.59 -38.69 -2.42
C LEU A 385 -14.78 -38.64 -1.43
N ASP A 386 -15.88 -39.32 -1.76
CA ASP A 386 -17.05 -39.40 -0.87
C ASP A 386 -16.73 -40.11 0.44
N VAL A 387 -15.95 -41.20 0.37
CA VAL A 387 -15.51 -41.95 1.56
C VAL A 387 -14.71 -41.04 2.47
N TYR A 388 -13.72 -40.32 1.94
CA TYR A 388 -12.82 -39.49 2.72
C TYR A 388 -13.57 -38.45 3.57
N PHE A 389 -14.41 -37.63 2.93
CA PHE A 389 -15.12 -36.56 3.64
C PHE A 389 -16.27 -37.06 4.51
N GLU A 390 -16.97 -38.14 4.13
CA GLU A 390 -18.04 -38.69 4.97
C GLU A 390 -17.51 -39.36 6.25
N GLU A 391 -16.30 -39.95 6.21
CA GLU A 391 -15.66 -40.61 7.35
C GLU A 391 -14.71 -39.69 8.17
N MET A 392 -14.46 -38.47 7.72
CA MET A 392 -13.72 -37.43 8.46
C MET A 392 -14.49 -37.00 9.74
N GLU A 393 -13.82 -36.38 10.73
CA GLU A 393 -14.51 -35.88 11.94
C GLU A 393 -15.56 -34.80 11.62
N ASP A 394 -16.73 -34.87 12.27
CA ASP A 394 -17.87 -33.97 12.04
C ASP A 394 -17.54 -32.48 12.22
N LYS A 395 -16.57 -32.16 13.09
CA LYS A 395 -16.18 -30.78 13.39
C LYS A 395 -15.11 -30.22 12.43
N HIS A 396 -14.51 -31.06 11.59
CA HIS A 396 -13.42 -30.62 10.72
C HIS A 396 -13.94 -29.66 9.63
N PRO A 397 -13.34 -28.47 9.42
CA PRO A 397 -13.87 -27.48 8.48
C PRO A 397 -14.00 -28.01 7.04
N ALA A 398 -13.07 -28.86 6.60
CA ALA A 398 -13.13 -29.49 5.27
C ALA A 398 -14.41 -30.32 5.05
N LYS A 399 -14.86 -31.06 6.07
CA LYS A 399 -16.10 -31.85 6.03
C LYS A 399 -17.32 -30.93 5.93
N ILE A 400 -17.33 -29.83 6.67
CA ILE A 400 -18.42 -28.84 6.66
C ILE A 400 -18.64 -28.28 5.26
N TYR A 401 -17.57 -27.88 4.55
CA TYR A 401 -17.69 -27.40 3.16
C TYR A 401 -18.20 -28.48 2.20
N TYR A 402 -17.73 -29.72 2.34
CA TYR A 402 -18.17 -30.83 1.49
C TYR A 402 -19.66 -31.17 1.70
N TYR A 403 -20.15 -31.16 2.94
CA TYR A 403 -21.58 -31.32 3.22
C TYR A 403 -22.39 -30.13 2.76
N GLY A 404 -21.88 -28.90 2.89
CA GLY A 404 -22.52 -27.70 2.35
C GLY A 404 -22.73 -27.80 0.83
N MET A 405 -21.72 -28.29 0.11
CA MET A 405 -21.83 -28.61 -1.32
C MET A 405 -22.95 -29.64 -1.58
N LYS A 406 -22.94 -30.78 -0.89
CA LYS A 406 -23.95 -31.85 -1.07
C LYS A 406 -25.37 -31.37 -0.73
N ALA A 407 -25.54 -30.57 0.32
CA ALA A 407 -26.83 -30.05 0.76
C ALA A 407 -27.40 -29.00 -0.19
N SER A 408 -26.54 -28.21 -0.85
CA SER A 408 -26.94 -27.18 -1.81
C SER A 408 -27.20 -27.71 -3.22
N ALA A 409 -26.77 -28.95 -3.53
CA ALA A 409 -26.91 -29.54 -4.86
C ALA A 409 -28.39 -29.87 -5.19
N PRO A 410 -28.94 -29.41 -6.34
CA PRO A 410 -30.25 -29.81 -6.81
C PRO A 410 -30.35 -31.34 -6.97
N ALA A 411 -31.54 -31.91 -6.75
CA ALA A 411 -31.77 -33.36 -6.83
C ALA A 411 -31.38 -34.02 -8.19
N LYS A 412 -31.23 -33.22 -9.26
CA LYS A 412 -30.80 -33.67 -10.60
C LYS A 412 -29.31 -33.41 -10.91
N SER A 413 -28.60 -32.69 -10.04
CA SER A 413 -27.18 -32.36 -10.23
C SER A 413 -26.31 -33.51 -9.73
N THR A 414 -25.34 -33.94 -10.53
CA THR A 414 -24.36 -34.95 -10.14
C THR A 414 -23.07 -34.29 -9.64
N LEU A 415 -22.32 -34.98 -8.78
CA LEU A 415 -20.97 -34.57 -8.39
C LEU A 415 -20.06 -34.41 -9.62
N GLY A 416 -20.27 -35.23 -10.65
CA GLY A 416 -19.54 -35.12 -11.92
C GLY A 416 -19.72 -33.76 -12.61
N ASN A 417 -20.93 -33.19 -12.62
CA ASN A 417 -21.13 -31.85 -13.20
C ASN A 417 -20.36 -30.78 -12.42
N ILE A 418 -20.34 -30.87 -11.09
CA ILE A 418 -19.59 -29.94 -10.22
C ILE A 418 -18.09 -30.06 -10.52
N VAL A 419 -17.55 -31.28 -10.62
CA VAL A 419 -16.13 -31.53 -10.96
C VAL A 419 -15.78 -30.96 -12.34
N THR A 420 -16.66 -31.06 -13.33
CA THR A 420 -16.43 -30.45 -14.65
C THR A 420 -16.28 -28.92 -14.57
N HIS A 421 -17.17 -28.24 -13.85
CA HIS A 421 -17.06 -26.79 -13.65
C HIS A 421 -15.83 -26.40 -12.82
N PHE A 422 -15.52 -27.19 -11.79
CA PHE A 422 -14.32 -27.02 -10.98
C PHE A 422 -13.03 -27.15 -11.81
N ASN A 423 -12.97 -28.15 -12.70
CA ASN A 423 -11.79 -28.39 -13.53
C ASN A 423 -11.51 -27.21 -14.48
N GLY A 424 -12.54 -26.61 -15.08
CA GLY A 424 -12.37 -25.46 -15.97
C GLY A 424 -11.72 -24.26 -15.27
N SER A 425 -12.05 -23.99 -14.00
CA SER A 425 -11.45 -22.87 -13.24
C SER A 425 -10.05 -23.16 -12.72
N MET A 426 -9.61 -24.41 -12.72
CA MET A 426 -8.31 -24.84 -12.19
C MET A 426 -7.29 -25.16 -13.30
N GLU A 427 -7.68 -25.01 -14.57
CA GLU A 427 -6.89 -25.41 -15.74
C GLU A 427 -5.53 -24.70 -15.82
N LEU A 428 -5.44 -23.44 -15.38
CA LEU A 428 -4.19 -22.67 -15.38
C LEU A 428 -3.07 -23.35 -14.57
N PHE A 429 -3.41 -24.12 -13.53
CA PHE A 429 -2.43 -24.82 -12.71
C PHE A 429 -1.90 -26.11 -13.35
N LEU A 430 -2.47 -26.55 -14.47
CA LEU A 430 -1.99 -27.74 -15.20
C LEU A 430 -0.70 -27.47 -15.97
N GLN A 431 -0.45 -26.20 -16.30
CA GLN A 431 0.82 -25.77 -16.88
C GLN A 431 1.95 -26.09 -15.91
N SER A 432 3.02 -26.72 -16.42
CA SER A 432 4.10 -27.19 -15.54
C SER A 432 4.81 -26.06 -14.78
N GLY A 433 4.93 -24.88 -15.39
CA GLY A 433 5.51 -23.70 -14.73
C GLY A 433 4.66 -23.27 -13.54
N ASN A 434 3.37 -23.00 -13.77
CA ASN A 434 2.43 -22.60 -12.71
C ASN A 434 2.32 -23.63 -11.57
N ALA A 435 2.27 -24.93 -11.91
CA ALA A 435 2.21 -26.01 -10.92
C ALA A 435 3.39 -25.97 -9.95
N LYS A 436 4.62 -25.82 -10.48
CA LYS A 436 5.86 -25.81 -9.69
C LYS A 436 6.03 -24.48 -8.94
N MET A 437 5.83 -23.36 -9.62
CA MET A 437 5.93 -22.01 -9.05
C MET A 437 5.00 -21.82 -7.85
N THR A 438 3.78 -22.38 -7.92
CA THR A 438 2.78 -22.26 -6.85
C THR A 438 2.88 -23.33 -5.76
N ALA A 439 3.80 -24.29 -5.89
CA ALA A 439 4.04 -25.32 -4.88
C ALA A 439 5.11 -24.91 -3.85
N ILE A 440 6.08 -24.07 -4.24
CA ILE A 440 7.18 -23.67 -3.36
C ILE A 440 6.86 -22.39 -2.58
N ASP A 441 7.16 -22.43 -1.28
CA ASP A 441 7.23 -21.26 -0.40
C ASP A 441 8.71 -20.92 -0.19
N ASP A 442 9.13 -19.71 -0.57
CA ASP A 442 10.48 -19.21 -0.34
C ASP A 442 10.60 -18.29 0.88
N GLY A 443 9.57 -18.24 1.72
CA GLY A 443 9.55 -17.43 2.92
C GLY A 443 9.23 -15.95 2.68
N PHE A 444 9.01 -15.52 1.44
CA PHE A 444 8.62 -14.13 1.18
C PHE A 444 7.27 -13.82 1.85
N ARG A 445 7.21 -12.68 2.55
CA ARG A 445 6.00 -12.21 3.23
C ARG A 445 5.62 -10.84 2.66
N PHE A 446 4.39 -10.74 2.15
CA PHE A 446 3.86 -9.48 1.58
C PHE A 446 3.89 -8.29 2.54
N THR A 447 3.89 -8.54 3.85
CA THR A 447 3.99 -7.48 4.86
C THR A 447 5.31 -6.72 4.78
N SER A 448 6.40 -7.34 4.30
CA SER A 448 7.69 -6.66 4.10
C SER A 448 7.59 -5.42 3.22
N LEU A 449 6.67 -5.40 2.23
CA LEU A 449 6.46 -4.24 1.36
C LEU A 449 6.16 -2.95 2.14
N GLY A 450 5.41 -3.03 3.25
CA GLY A 450 4.97 -1.85 3.99
C GLY A 450 5.43 -1.79 5.46
N PHE A 451 6.10 -2.82 5.96
CA PHE A 451 6.50 -2.94 7.38
C PHE A 451 7.98 -3.30 7.57
N ASP A 452 8.76 -3.36 6.49
CA ASP A 452 10.22 -3.43 6.56
C ASP A 452 10.80 -2.01 6.38
N ASN A 453 11.44 -1.50 7.43
CA ASN A 453 12.07 -0.18 7.43
C ASN A 453 13.54 -0.21 6.98
N ASP A 454 14.15 -1.39 6.94
CA ASP A 454 15.57 -1.54 6.61
C ASP A 454 15.78 -1.51 5.10
N GLN A 455 14.92 -2.17 4.32
CA GLN A 455 15.04 -2.23 2.86
C GLN A 455 13.69 -2.09 2.14
N PRO A 456 13.57 -1.21 1.13
CA PRO A 456 12.38 -1.17 0.28
C PRO A 456 12.34 -2.37 -0.67
N THR A 457 11.13 -2.79 -1.06
CA THR A 457 10.93 -3.91 -2.00
C THR A 457 10.25 -3.43 -3.28
N ALA A 458 10.81 -3.82 -4.42
CA ALA A 458 10.25 -3.60 -5.75
C ALA A 458 9.78 -4.94 -6.34
N VAL A 459 8.48 -5.06 -6.61
CA VAL A 459 7.90 -6.26 -7.21
C VAL A 459 7.48 -5.97 -8.64
N PHE A 460 7.99 -6.75 -9.58
CA PHE A 460 7.60 -6.72 -10.98
C PHE A 460 6.69 -7.90 -11.29
N VAL A 461 5.45 -7.60 -11.67
CA VAL A 461 4.44 -8.59 -12.04
C VAL A 461 4.30 -8.59 -13.57
N ILE A 462 4.91 -9.58 -14.21
CA ILE A 462 4.93 -9.69 -15.66
C ILE A 462 3.71 -10.48 -16.10
N VAL A 463 2.95 -9.89 -17.02
CA VAL A 463 1.69 -10.38 -17.55
C VAL A 463 1.72 -10.36 -19.07
N SER A 464 0.93 -11.21 -19.71
CA SER A 464 0.86 -11.23 -21.16
C SER A 464 -0.18 -10.23 -21.65
N ASP A 465 0.15 -9.46 -22.69
CA ASP A 465 -0.82 -8.66 -23.46
C ASP A 465 -1.55 -9.47 -24.53
N ALA A 466 -1.07 -10.68 -24.83
CA ALA A 466 -1.64 -11.57 -25.85
C ALA A 466 -2.46 -12.72 -25.24
N GLU A 467 -2.04 -13.25 -24.09
CA GLU A 467 -2.63 -14.44 -23.47
C GLU A 467 -3.14 -14.18 -22.04
N GLU A 468 -4.45 -14.05 -21.89
CA GLU A 468 -5.07 -13.73 -20.60
C GLU A 468 -5.07 -14.90 -19.58
N SER A 469 -4.71 -16.12 -20.01
CA SER A 469 -4.88 -17.36 -19.22
C SER A 469 -4.19 -17.32 -17.85
N ASN A 470 -3.06 -16.61 -17.74
CA ASN A 470 -2.28 -16.49 -16.50
C ASN A 470 -2.43 -15.11 -15.83
N ASN A 471 -3.16 -14.16 -16.43
CA ASN A 471 -3.33 -12.82 -15.88
C ASN A 471 -4.10 -12.85 -14.54
N GLU A 472 -4.97 -13.83 -14.34
CA GLU A 472 -5.66 -14.03 -13.06
C GLU A 472 -4.70 -14.33 -11.91
N LEU A 473 -3.62 -15.07 -12.16
CA LEU A 473 -2.60 -15.39 -11.17
C LEU A 473 -1.83 -14.13 -10.73
N ALA A 474 -1.54 -13.25 -11.68
CA ALA A 474 -0.93 -11.94 -11.42
C ALA A 474 -1.85 -11.02 -10.60
N MET A 475 -3.14 -10.94 -10.95
CA MET A 475 -4.10 -10.13 -10.18
C MET A 475 -4.32 -10.69 -8.78
N MET A 476 -4.27 -12.01 -8.61
CA MET A 476 -4.32 -12.63 -7.29
C MET A 476 -3.10 -12.25 -6.43
N TYR A 477 -1.90 -12.19 -7.01
CA TYR A 477 -0.71 -11.74 -6.29
C TYR A 477 -0.87 -10.33 -5.73
N ILE A 478 -1.29 -9.38 -6.58
CA ILE A 478 -1.53 -7.97 -6.17
C ILE A 478 -2.63 -7.91 -5.10
N GLU A 479 -3.69 -8.69 -5.26
CA GLU A 479 -4.77 -8.75 -4.29
C GLU A 479 -4.29 -9.26 -2.92
N GLN A 480 -3.50 -10.34 -2.89
CA GLN A 480 -2.97 -10.90 -1.67
C GLN A 480 -1.96 -9.98 -0.98
N ALA A 481 -1.14 -9.28 -1.77
CA ALA A 481 -0.27 -8.23 -1.26
C ALA A 481 -1.08 -7.13 -0.57
N TYR A 482 -2.11 -6.60 -1.25
CA TYR A 482 -3.00 -5.59 -0.67
C TYR A 482 -3.69 -6.07 0.60
N GLN A 483 -4.27 -7.28 0.61
CA GLN A 483 -5.00 -7.79 1.77
C GLN A 483 -4.06 -7.99 2.97
N SER A 484 -2.84 -8.47 2.73
CA SER A 484 -1.83 -8.64 3.77
C SER A 484 -1.44 -7.30 4.38
N LEU A 485 -1.11 -6.30 3.54
CA LEU A 485 -0.77 -4.95 3.99
C LEU A 485 -1.92 -4.25 4.71
N HIS A 486 -3.13 -4.33 4.16
CA HIS A 486 -4.32 -3.74 4.76
C HIS A 486 -4.59 -4.29 6.16
N ARG A 487 -4.41 -5.61 6.34
CA ARG A 487 -4.62 -6.28 7.62
C ARG A 487 -3.59 -5.87 8.66
N GLU A 488 -2.32 -5.86 8.26
CA GLU A 488 -1.24 -5.46 9.18
C GLU A 488 -1.37 -3.97 9.54
N ALA A 489 -1.70 -3.11 8.58
CA ALA A 489 -2.01 -1.71 8.83
C ALA A 489 -3.19 -1.56 9.81
N PHE A 490 -4.24 -2.37 9.69
CA PHE A 490 -5.37 -2.37 10.62
C PHE A 490 -4.98 -2.82 12.04
N ALA A 491 -4.00 -3.71 12.18
CA ALA A 491 -3.49 -4.17 13.47
C ALA A 491 -2.50 -3.18 14.11
N SER A 492 -1.81 -2.38 13.30
CA SER A 492 -0.86 -1.35 13.76
C SER A 492 -1.54 -0.23 14.56
N LEU A 493 -0.80 0.44 15.45
CA LEU A 493 -1.30 1.60 16.19
C LEU A 493 -1.61 2.80 15.27
N SER A 494 -0.85 2.96 14.19
CA SER A 494 -1.00 4.09 13.26
C SER A 494 -2.21 3.92 12.33
N GLY A 495 -2.70 2.68 12.16
CA GLY A 495 -3.72 2.35 11.16
C GLY A 495 -3.19 2.39 9.71
N LYS A 496 -1.86 2.46 9.53
CA LYS A 496 -1.18 2.66 8.24
C LYS A 496 0.03 1.72 8.11
N THR A 497 0.53 1.55 6.90
CA THR A 497 1.86 0.98 6.69
C THR A 497 2.93 1.91 7.26
N GLU A 498 4.06 1.34 7.68
CA GLU A 498 5.21 2.09 8.18
C GLU A 498 5.97 2.73 7.02
N ARG A 499 6.10 1.97 5.92
CA ARG A 499 6.55 2.41 4.61
C ARG A 499 5.38 2.52 3.64
N ASP A 500 5.33 3.60 2.89
CA ASP A 500 4.31 3.79 1.86
C ASP A 500 4.54 2.81 0.67
N VAL A 501 3.45 2.31 0.08
CA VAL A 501 3.47 1.28 -0.97
C VAL A 501 2.70 1.73 -2.21
N ASP A 502 3.40 1.82 -3.35
CA ASP A 502 2.81 2.19 -4.64
C ASP A 502 2.46 0.95 -5.47
N VAL A 503 1.23 0.86 -5.96
CA VAL A 503 0.75 -0.19 -6.87
C VAL A 503 0.52 0.46 -8.24
N ILE A 504 1.47 0.25 -9.13
CA ILE A 504 1.51 0.80 -10.47
C ILE A 504 0.95 -0.25 -11.44
N VAL A 505 -0.22 0.00 -11.99
CA VAL A 505 -0.84 -0.89 -12.97
C VAL A 505 -0.65 -0.28 -14.35
N GLU A 506 0.49 -0.59 -14.95
CA GLU A 506 0.75 -0.33 -16.36
C GLU A 506 -0.25 -1.08 -17.23
N GLU A 507 -0.75 -0.39 -18.26
CA GLU A 507 -1.73 -0.94 -19.21
C GLU A 507 -2.95 -1.59 -18.53
N ALA A 508 -3.52 -0.95 -17.51
CA ALA A 508 -4.56 -1.53 -16.65
C ALA A 508 -5.80 -2.06 -17.40
N GLY A 509 -6.06 -1.59 -18.63
CA GLY A 509 -7.09 -2.13 -19.51
C GLY A 509 -6.86 -3.57 -19.97
N ASN A 510 -5.60 -3.98 -20.18
CA ASN A 510 -5.24 -5.29 -20.75
C ASN A 510 -4.82 -6.31 -19.68
N VAL A 511 -4.38 -5.84 -18.51
CA VAL A 511 -3.88 -6.70 -17.43
C VAL A 511 -5.03 -7.43 -16.69
N GLY A 512 -6.25 -6.90 -16.77
CA GLY A 512 -7.45 -7.47 -16.17
C GLY A 512 -7.95 -6.68 -14.95
N ALA A 513 -9.16 -7.02 -14.48
CA ALA A 513 -9.81 -6.30 -13.40
C ALA A 513 -9.23 -6.67 -12.02
N LEU A 514 -8.74 -5.67 -11.29
CA LEU A 514 -8.37 -5.79 -9.88
C LEU A 514 -9.64 -6.03 -9.03
N PRO A 515 -9.68 -7.09 -8.21
CA PRO A 515 -10.85 -7.38 -7.40
C PRO A 515 -11.21 -6.21 -6.47
N ASN A 516 -12.50 -5.90 -6.32
CA ASN A 516 -12.99 -4.88 -5.37
C ASN A 516 -12.29 -3.50 -5.44
N LEU A 517 -11.75 -3.10 -6.60
CA LEU A 517 -10.96 -1.87 -6.75
C LEU A 517 -11.69 -0.63 -6.24
N LEU A 518 -12.99 -0.51 -6.50
CA LEU A 518 -13.84 0.59 -6.02
C LEU A 518 -13.71 0.83 -4.49
N LYS A 519 -13.71 -0.24 -3.69
CA LYS A 519 -13.59 -0.14 -2.23
C LYS A 519 -12.16 0.22 -1.83
N LYS A 520 -11.17 -0.34 -2.53
CA LYS A 520 -9.75 -0.04 -2.29
C LYS A 520 -9.45 1.43 -2.56
N TRP A 521 -9.95 1.96 -3.67
CA TRP A 521 -9.74 3.34 -4.09
C TRP A 521 -10.20 4.38 -3.06
N GLY A 522 -11.22 4.07 -2.24
CA GLY A 522 -11.68 4.96 -1.19
C GLY A 522 -10.94 4.83 0.15
N ALA A 523 -10.14 3.78 0.34
CA ALA A 523 -9.65 3.37 1.66
C ALA A 523 -8.13 3.14 1.74
N ALA A 524 -7.48 2.86 0.61
CA ALA A 524 -6.08 2.47 0.51
C ALA A 524 -5.13 3.65 0.76
N ALA A 525 -5.42 4.83 0.19
CA ALA A 525 -4.59 6.02 0.38
C ALA A 525 -4.47 6.42 1.86
N GLY A 526 -5.56 6.26 2.63
CA GLY A 526 -5.56 6.50 4.07
C GLY A 526 -4.70 5.52 4.88
N ARG A 527 -4.27 4.41 4.28
CA ARG A 527 -3.42 3.36 4.88
C ARG A 527 -1.96 3.39 4.41
N GLY A 528 -1.58 4.36 3.57
CA GLY A 528 -0.23 4.39 2.97
C GLY A 528 -0.06 3.45 1.77
N ILE A 529 -1.17 3.09 1.09
CA ILE A 529 -1.14 2.26 -0.13
C ILE A 529 -1.74 3.08 -1.28
N PHE A 530 -0.97 3.36 -2.32
CA PHE A 530 -1.37 4.22 -3.43
C PHE A 530 -1.52 3.43 -4.72
N PHE A 531 -2.62 3.62 -5.44
CA PHE A 531 -2.84 3.01 -6.74
C PHE A 531 -2.60 4.04 -7.84
N HIS A 532 -1.83 3.62 -8.85
CA HIS A 532 -1.53 4.39 -10.05
C HIS A 532 -1.99 3.57 -11.27
N LEU A 533 -3.10 3.97 -11.89
CA LEU A 533 -3.62 3.28 -13.08
C LEU A 533 -3.16 4.00 -14.33
N VAL A 534 -2.56 3.25 -15.25
CA VAL A 534 -2.17 3.77 -16.55
C VAL A 534 -3.08 3.18 -17.61
N LEU A 535 -3.93 4.03 -18.18
CA LEU A 535 -4.99 3.67 -19.11
C LEU A 535 -4.77 4.32 -20.46
N GLN A 536 -5.30 3.70 -21.51
CA GLN A 536 -5.38 4.36 -22.81
C GLN A 536 -6.40 5.49 -22.74
N ASP A 537 -7.62 5.11 -22.38
CA ASP A 537 -8.79 5.97 -22.32
C ASP A 537 -9.64 5.64 -21.09
N ILE A 538 -10.49 6.56 -20.66
CA ILE A 538 -11.36 6.40 -19.48
C ILE A 538 -12.38 5.26 -19.68
N GLU A 539 -12.70 4.94 -20.92
CA GLU A 539 -13.62 3.90 -21.34
C GLU A 539 -13.19 2.52 -20.86
N GLN A 540 -11.88 2.25 -20.75
CA GLN A 540 -11.36 0.98 -20.21
C GLN A 540 -11.83 0.72 -18.77
N LEU A 541 -12.01 1.77 -17.94
CA LEU A 541 -12.61 1.61 -16.61
C LEU A 541 -14.09 1.21 -16.67
N THR A 542 -14.80 1.67 -17.71
CA THR A 542 -16.21 1.29 -17.92
C THR A 542 -16.32 -0.18 -18.30
N GLU A 543 -15.42 -0.67 -19.15
CA GLU A 543 -15.38 -2.07 -19.57
C GLU A 543 -15.07 -3.01 -18.40
N LEU A 544 -14.05 -2.68 -17.59
CA LEU A 544 -13.62 -3.54 -16.48
C LEU A 544 -14.56 -3.51 -15.27
N TYR A 545 -15.12 -2.34 -14.93
CA TYR A 545 -15.82 -2.15 -13.65
C TYR A 545 -17.24 -1.60 -13.78
N GLY A 546 -17.69 -1.25 -14.98
CA GLY A 546 -18.96 -0.60 -15.24
C GLY A 546 -18.97 0.91 -14.96
N ASN A 547 -19.99 1.59 -15.49
CA ASN A 547 -20.10 3.05 -15.46
C ASN A 547 -20.15 3.65 -14.04
N SER A 548 -20.84 2.99 -13.11
CA SER A 548 -20.95 3.49 -11.74
C SER A 548 -19.61 3.47 -11.01
N ALA A 549 -18.82 2.40 -11.16
CA ALA A 549 -17.52 2.29 -10.55
C ALA A 549 -16.53 3.30 -11.14
N LYS A 550 -16.51 3.47 -12.47
CA LYS A 550 -15.71 4.50 -13.15
C LYS A 550 -15.93 5.88 -12.51
N SER A 551 -17.19 6.33 -12.40
CA SER A 551 -17.49 7.68 -11.91
C SER A 551 -16.97 7.91 -10.49
N ILE A 552 -16.99 6.88 -9.64
CA ILE A 552 -16.49 6.96 -8.27
C ILE A 552 -14.96 6.92 -8.24
N ILE A 553 -14.33 6.05 -9.03
CA ILE A 553 -12.87 5.95 -9.14
C ILE A 553 -12.29 7.29 -9.60
N VAL A 554 -12.77 7.82 -10.72
CA VAL A 554 -12.29 9.09 -11.27
C VAL A 554 -12.65 10.26 -10.35
N GLY A 555 -13.81 10.22 -9.69
CA GLY A 555 -14.21 11.25 -8.71
C GLY A 555 -13.34 11.31 -7.46
N ASN A 556 -12.70 10.20 -7.07
CA ASN A 556 -11.80 10.09 -5.92
C ASN A 556 -10.33 9.95 -6.34
N THR A 557 -9.99 10.28 -7.58
CA THR A 557 -8.59 10.32 -8.02
C THR A 557 -8.01 11.69 -7.68
N GLY A 558 -6.86 11.70 -6.98
CA GLY A 558 -6.20 12.95 -6.60
C GLY A 558 -5.59 13.64 -7.82
N ASN A 559 -4.78 12.89 -8.55
CA ASN A 559 -4.08 13.35 -9.75
C ASN A 559 -4.53 12.58 -10.99
N LEU A 560 -5.22 13.26 -11.90
CA LEU A 560 -5.51 12.73 -13.24
C LEU A 560 -4.58 13.40 -14.24
N VAL A 561 -3.63 12.63 -14.77
CA VAL A 561 -2.67 13.06 -15.78
C VAL A 561 -3.21 12.71 -17.16
N TYR A 562 -3.38 13.71 -18.01
CA TYR A 562 -3.74 13.56 -19.41
C TYR A 562 -2.51 13.90 -20.26
N ILE A 563 -2.02 12.92 -21.02
CA ILE A 563 -0.91 13.11 -21.95
C ILE A 563 -1.50 13.34 -23.35
N ARG A 564 -2.25 12.37 -23.87
CA ARG A 564 -2.94 12.47 -25.17
C ARG A 564 -3.88 11.28 -25.37
N SER A 565 -5.12 11.47 -25.78
CA SER A 565 -6.03 10.36 -26.09
C SER A 565 -6.58 10.47 -27.51
N GLY A 566 -6.76 9.32 -28.16
CA GLY A 566 -7.46 9.23 -29.45
C GLY A 566 -8.98 9.12 -29.31
N SER A 567 -9.51 8.95 -28.10
CA SER A 567 -10.95 8.91 -27.86
C SER A 567 -11.52 10.32 -27.77
N LEU A 568 -12.51 10.60 -28.64
CA LEU A 568 -13.28 11.84 -28.59
C LEU A 568 -14.02 12.02 -27.26
N ASP A 569 -14.52 10.93 -26.66
CA ASP A 569 -15.30 11.02 -25.43
C ASP A 569 -14.40 11.27 -24.21
N THR A 570 -13.21 10.67 -24.17
CA THR A 570 -12.17 11.04 -23.20
C THR A 570 -11.75 12.51 -23.39
N ASN A 571 -11.51 12.97 -24.63
CA ASN A 571 -11.11 14.37 -24.87
C ASN A 571 -12.20 15.38 -24.48
N LYS A 572 -13.48 15.06 -24.75
CA LYS A 572 -14.61 15.86 -24.25
C LYS A 572 -14.66 15.88 -22.73
N TYR A 573 -14.51 14.73 -22.09
CA TYR A 573 -14.48 14.64 -20.63
C TYR A 573 -13.41 15.55 -20.02
N ILE A 574 -12.19 15.52 -20.56
CA ILE A 574 -11.09 16.35 -20.07
C ILE A 574 -11.36 17.84 -20.35
N SER A 575 -11.83 18.19 -21.55
CA SER A 575 -12.21 19.57 -21.88
C SER A 575 -13.29 20.13 -20.95
N GLU A 576 -14.32 19.33 -20.65
CA GLU A 576 -15.39 19.71 -19.70
C GLU A 576 -14.87 19.87 -18.27
N ARG A 577 -13.93 19.02 -17.85
CA ARG A 577 -13.27 19.11 -16.53
C ARG A 577 -12.37 20.34 -16.41
N LEU A 578 -11.64 20.70 -17.47
CA LEU A 578 -10.85 21.93 -17.55
C LEU A 578 -11.73 23.17 -17.49
N GLY A 579 -12.94 23.09 -18.04
CA GLY A 579 -13.92 24.16 -18.05
C GLY A 579 -13.62 25.25 -19.08
N LYS A 580 -14.22 26.43 -18.87
CA LYS A 580 -14.26 27.50 -19.86
C LYS A 580 -13.56 28.76 -19.37
N ARG A 581 -12.92 29.47 -20.30
CA ARG A 581 -12.35 30.80 -20.09
C ARG A 581 -13.14 31.87 -20.85
N ALA A 582 -13.12 33.10 -20.35
CA ALA A 582 -13.67 34.22 -21.08
C ALA A 582 -12.72 34.61 -22.22
N ASN A 583 -13.27 34.81 -23.41
CA ASN A 583 -12.58 35.34 -24.57
C ASN A 583 -13.21 36.68 -24.94
N TYR A 584 -12.43 37.75 -24.84
CA TYR A 584 -12.86 39.09 -25.20
C TYR A 584 -12.46 39.37 -26.64
N SER A 585 -13.45 39.56 -27.51
CA SER A 585 -13.22 39.92 -28.90
C SER A 585 -13.69 41.35 -29.15
N MET A 586 -12.85 42.13 -29.84
CA MET A 586 -13.24 43.46 -30.33
C MET A 586 -13.65 43.33 -31.80
N ARG A 587 -14.93 43.59 -32.09
CA ARG A 587 -15.40 43.74 -33.46
C ARG A 587 -15.35 45.21 -33.86
N ARG A 588 -14.55 45.52 -34.89
CA ARG A 588 -14.52 46.85 -35.50
C ARG A 588 -15.37 46.85 -36.76
N GLN A 589 -16.47 47.59 -36.74
CA GLN A 589 -17.27 47.82 -37.94
C GLN A 589 -16.93 49.20 -38.51
N LYS A 590 -16.48 49.22 -39.77
CA LYS A 590 -16.11 50.44 -40.48
C LYS A 590 -16.81 50.48 -41.83
N GLU A 591 -17.58 51.53 -42.07
CA GLU A 591 -18.15 51.82 -43.37
C GLU A 591 -17.05 52.35 -44.31
N THR A 592 -17.08 51.98 -45.59
CA THR A 592 -15.96 52.14 -46.56
C THR A 592 -15.49 53.59 -46.74
N LEU A 593 -16.26 54.59 -46.30
CA LEU A 593 -15.95 56.03 -46.40
C LEU A 593 -16.13 56.82 -45.09
N ALA A 594 -16.42 56.15 -43.96
CA ALA A 594 -16.66 56.83 -42.68
C ALA A 594 -15.36 56.98 -41.86
N THR A 595 -15.15 58.18 -41.31
CA THR A 595 -14.05 58.47 -40.37
C THR A 595 -14.32 57.94 -38.95
N LYS A 596 -15.60 57.69 -38.61
CA LYS A 596 -16.00 57.10 -37.32
C LYS A 596 -16.10 55.59 -37.45
N SER A 597 -15.37 54.87 -36.61
CA SER A 597 -15.51 53.41 -36.43
C SER A 597 -16.35 53.11 -35.21
N SER A 598 -17.26 52.14 -35.33
CA SER A 598 -17.91 51.54 -34.16
C SER A 598 -17.07 50.36 -33.70
N GLU A 599 -16.74 50.33 -32.42
CA GLU A 599 -16.07 49.21 -31.77
C GLU A 599 -17.05 48.57 -30.80
N THR A 600 -17.34 47.29 -31.01
CA THR A 600 -18.21 46.50 -30.14
C THR A 600 -17.33 45.48 -29.44
N GLU A 601 -17.33 45.53 -28.11
CA GLU A 601 -16.67 44.54 -27.27
C GLU A 601 -17.67 43.41 -26.97
N GLU A 602 -17.29 42.18 -27.29
CA GLU A 602 -18.09 40.98 -27.05
C GLU A 602 -17.29 40.01 -26.18
N SER A 603 -17.96 39.43 -25.19
CA SER A 603 -17.39 38.41 -24.31
C SER A 603 -18.06 37.07 -24.62
N GLU A 604 -17.27 36.12 -25.12
CA GLU A 604 -17.70 34.73 -25.34
C GLU A 604 -17.00 33.82 -24.33
N ARG A 605 -17.64 32.70 -23.93
CA ARG A 605 -16.98 31.67 -23.13
C ARG A 605 -16.54 30.54 -24.04
N ILE A 606 -15.24 30.36 -24.19
CA ILE A 606 -14.63 29.27 -24.94
C ILE A 606 -14.02 28.26 -23.98
N ASP A 607 -13.86 27.02 -24.42
CA ASP A 607 -13.20 25.99 -23.63
C ASP A 607 -11.74 26.40 -23.35
N LEU A 608 -11.21 26.06 -22.17
CA LEU A 608 -9.82 26.35 -21.83
C LEU A 608 -8.86 25.66 -22.81
N LYS A 609 -9.18 24.40 -23.13
CA LYS A 609 -8.70 23.65 -24.29
C LYS A 609 -9.88 22.88 -24.88
N SER A 610 -10.11 23.03 -26.17
CA SER A 610 -11.11 22.26 -26.90
C SER A 610 -10.67 20.81 -27.08
N PRO A 611 -11.59 19.85 -27.29
CA PRO A 611 -11.24 18.43 -27.48
C PRO A 611 -10.23 18.17 -28.61
N PHE A 612 -10.28 18.95 -29.69
CA PHE A 612 -9.33 18.83 -30.80
C PHE A 612 -7.94 19.40 -30.44
N GLU A 613 -7.85 20.45 -29.62
CA GLU A 613 -6.54 20.91 -29.13
C GLU A 613 -5.90 19.89 -28.20
N LEU A 614 -6.70 19.19 -27.38
CA LEU A 614 -6.23 18.11 -26.51
C LEU A 614 -5.68 16.92 -27.30
N GLU A 615 -6.33 16.56 -28.41
CA GLU A 615 -5.86 15.50 -29.32
C GLU A 615 -4.50 15.84 -29.96
N ASN A 616 -4.16 17.13 -30.08
CA ASN A 616 -2.94 17.61 -30.73
C ASN A 616 -1.85 18.10 -29.76
N LEU A 617 -1.91 17.72 -28.48
CA LEU A 617 -0.82 18.01 -27.54
C LEU A 617 0.52 17.46 -28.07
N MET A 618 1.56 18.27 -27.93
CA MET A 618 2.91 17.90 -28.38
C MET A 618 3.51 16.84 -27.45
N PHE A 619 4.46 16.07 -27.97
CA PHE A 619 5.16 15.07 -27.16
C PHE A 619 5.99 15.76 -26.07
N GLY A 620 5.73 15.44 -24.79
CA GLY A 620 6.26 16.15 -23.63
C GLY A 620 5.26 17.13 -23.00
N GLU A 621 4.13 17.42 -23.65
CA GLU A 621 3.07 18.20 -23.04
C GLU A 621 2.09 17.32 -22.29
N THR A 622 1.69 17.76 -21.09
CA THR A 622 0.75 17.02 -20.26
C THR A 622 -0.14 17.98 -19.48
N ILE A 623 -1.37 17.57 -19.22
CA ILE A 623 -2.32 18.29 -18.37
C ILE A 623 -2.55 17.49 -17.10
N VAL A 624 -2.46 18.13 -15.94
CA VAL A 624 -2.76 17.49 -14.65
C VAL A 624 -3.98 18.14 -14.01
N LEU A 625 -5.01 17.34 -13.78
CA LEU A 625 -6.16 17.70 -12.97
C LEU A 625 -5.90 17.23 -11.53
N ARG A 626 -5.84 18.19 -10.60
CA ARG A 626 -5.50 17.97 -9.19
C ARG A 626 -6.68 18.30 -8.30
N LEU A 627 -7.43 17.27 -7.86
CA LEU A 627 -8.67 17.49 -7.11
C LEU A 627 -8.45 17.60 -5.59
N MET A 628 -7.44 16.90 -5.07
CA MET A 628 -7.22 16.79 -3.62
C MET A 628 -6.27 17.86 -3.07
N HIS A 629 -5.40 18.41 -3.92
CA HIS A 629 -4.43 19.41 -3.52
C HIS A 629 -5.07 20.76 -3.21
N THR A 630 -5.12 21.12 -1.93
CA THR A 630 -5.95 22.23 -1.43
C THR A 630 -5.16 23.35 -0.79
N HIS A 631 -3.89 23.11 -0.47
CA HIS A 631 -3.05 24.06 0.25
C HIS A 631 -1.65 24.13 -0.37
N ASP A 632 -1.04 25.30 -0.32
CA ASP A 632 0.35 25.48 -0.73
C ASP A 632 1.35 24.92 0.30
N ASN A 633 2.66 25.00 0.00
CA ASN A 633 3.74 24.59 0.91
C ASN A 633 3.70 25.33 2.27
N ASN A 634 3.09 26.52 2.32
CA ASN A 634 2.91 27.34 3.53
C ASN A 634 1.58 27.08 4.25
N LYS A 635 0.82 26.07 3.83
CA LYS A 635 -0.50 25.69 4.36
C LYS A 635 -1.58 26.76 4.17
N LYS A 636 -1.43 27.64 3.17
CA LYS A 636 -2.49 28.57 2.74
C LYS A 636 -3.42 27.87 1.77
N PRO A 637 -4.74 28.06 1.88
CA PRO A 637 -5.69 27.47 0.94
C PRO A 637 -5.50 28.06 -0.46
N ILE A 638 -5.60 27.21 -1.49
CA ILE A 638 -5.45 27.59 -2.90
C ILE A 638 -6.70 27.21 -3.70
N TYR A 639 -6.83 27.83 -4.89
CA TYR A 639 -7.75 27.36 -5.91
C TYR A 639 -7.08 26.26 -6.74
N GLN A 640 -7.74 25.12 -6.94
CA GLN A 640 -7.19 23.99 -7.69
C GLN A 640 -7.26 24.18 -9.21
N ALA A 641 -6.57 25.21 -9.72
CA ALA A 641 -6.41 25.36 -11.16
C ALA A 641 -5.63 24.14 -11.73
N PRO A 642 -5.98 23.64 -12.93
CA PRO A 642 -5.24 22.58 -13.58
C PRO A 642 -3.80 23.01 -13.90
N LEU A 643 -2.90 22.03 -14.01
CA LEU A 643 -1.52 22.25 -14.47
C LEU A 643 -1.44 21.94 -15.97
N PHE A 644 -0.70 22.76 -16.71
CA PHE A 644 -0.35 22.47 -18.10
C PHE A 644 1.16 22.56 -18.27
N ASN A 645 1.78 21.41 -18.44
CA ASN A 645 3.19 21.26 -18.73
C ASN A 645 3.36 21.49 -20.23
N THR A 646 3.98 22.60 -20.63
CA THR A 646 4.05 23.03 -22.03
C THR A 646 5.40 23.66 -22.36
N PHE A 647 5.78 23.61 -23.64
CA PHE A 647 6.98 24.26 -24.15
C PHE A 647 6.88 25.78 -24.10
N GLU A 648 5.67 26.35 -24.11
CA GLU A 648 5.46 27.81 -24.09
C GLU A 648 6.02 28.46 -22.82
N ASN A 649 5.92 27.75 -21.68
CA ASN A 649 6.32 28.22 -20.37
C ASN A 649 7.57 27.50 -19.84
N ASP A 650 8.27 26.73 -20.68
CA ASP A 650 9.40 25.89 -20.27
C ASP A 650 9.05 24.93 -19.12
N THR A 651 7.85 24.35 -19.14
CA THR A 651 7.38 23.37 -18.13
C THR A 651 7.07 21.99 -18.73
N ASN A 652 7.28 21.81 -20.04
CA ASN A 652 7.13 20.52 -20.71
C ASN A 652 7.95 19.44 -20.01
N LEU A 653 7.44 18.22 -19.92
CA LEU A 653 8.18 17.12 -19.33
C LEU A 653 9.27 16.65 -20.30
N PHE A 654 10.46 16.40 -19.77
CA PHE A 654 11.49 15.71 -20.53
C PHE A 654 11.17 14.21 -20.58
N PRO A 655 11.33 13.57 -21.75
CA PRO A 655 11.23 12.12 -21.84
C PRO A 655 12.22 11.45 -20.87
N PHE A 656 11.74 10.44 -20.14
CA PHE A 656 12.54 9.74 -19.12
C PHE A 656 13.94 9.30 -19.59
N TYR A 657 14.03 8.76 -20.81
CA TYR A 657 15.29 8.30 -21.40
C TYR A 657 16.29 9.41 -21.71
N GLU A 658 15.89 10.69 -21.68
CA GLU A 658 16.82 11.81 -21.88
C GLU A 658 17.67 12.10 -20.63
N TYR A 659 17.18 11.73 -19.44
CA TYR A 659 17.89 11.99 -18.17
C TYR A 659 18.13 10.74 -17.32
N ARG A 660 17.64 9.58 -17.77
CA ARG A 660 17.94 8.25 -17.22
C ARG A 660 18.16 7.29 -18.38
N ASP A 661 19.41 7.10 -18.77
CA ASP A 661 19.78 6.07 -19.74
C ASP A 661 19.96 4.74 -19.02
N LEU A 662 18.86 3.96 -18.92
CA LEU A 662 18.86 2.68 -18.25
C LEU A 662 19.23 1.56 -19.24
N GLU A 663 20.37 0.91 -19.03
CA GLU A 663 20.76 -0.27 -19.80
C GLU A 663 20.02 -1.52 -19.31
N ALA A 664 19.31 -2.18 -20.22
CA ALA A 664 18.61 -3.42 -19.92
C ALA A 664 19.58 -4.61 -19.81
N VAL A 665 19.51 -5.35 -18.71
CA VAL A 665 20.29 -6.58 -18.53
C VAL A 665 19.60 -7.81 -19.12
N PRO A 666 20.34 -8.90 -19.45
CA PRO A 666 19.76 -10.21 -19.75
C PRO A 666 19.00 -10.80 -18.55
N TRP A 667 18.13 -11.78 -18.81
CA TRP A 667 17.37 -12.45 -17.75
C TRP A 667 18.26 -13.21 -16.76
N GLU A 668 19.40 -13.72 -17.23
CA GLU A 668 20.35 -14.52 -16.47
C GLU A 668 21.11 -13.71 -15.40
N GLU A 669 21.15 -12.38 -15.52
CA GLU A 669 21.77 -11.50 -14.53
C GLU A 669 20.81 -11.12 -13.39
N LEU A 670 19.51 -11.35 -13.56
CA LEU A 670 18.53 -11.10 -12.52
C LEU A 670 18.60 -12.18 -11.43
N PRO A 671 18.55 -11.83 -10.13
CA PRO A 671 18.66 -12.74 -9.01
C PRO A 671 17.32 -13.46 -8.75
N ILE A 672 16.83 -14.18 -9.76
CA ILE A 672 15.53 -14.83 -9.74
C ILE A 672 15.64 -16.17 -9.03
N ASN A 673 14.78 -16.41 -8.05
CA ASN A 673 14.68 -17.70 -7.37
C ASN A 673 13.82 -18.69 -8.20
N ASN A 674 14.42 -19.30 -9.22
CA ASN A 674 13.75 -20.30 -10.07
C ASN A 674 13.94 -21.76 -9.61
N SER A 675 14.34 -21.98 -8.36
CA SER A 675 14.63 -23.31 -7.79
C SER A 675 13.47 -24.32 -7.92
N PHE A 676 12.23 -23.83 -8.01
CA PHE A 676 11.05 -24.68 -8.25
C PHE A 676 11.09 -25.42 -9.58
N MET A 677 11.87 -24.95 -10.57
CA MET A 677 11.95 -25.61 -11.86
C MET A 677 12.60 -27.00 -11.79
N GLU A 678 13.44 -27.26 -10.78
CA GLU A 678 14.06 -28.56 -10.52
C GLU A 678 13.08 -29.62 -9.98
N MET A 679 11.95 -29.19 -9.42
CA MET A 679 10.96 -30.09 -8.85
C MET A 679 10.34 -31.00 -9.92
N ASP A 680 10.26 -32.31 -9.65
CA ASP A 680 9.45 -33.20 -10.48
C ASP A 680 7.97 -33.00 -10.17
N ARG A 681 7.17 -32.68 -11.19
CA ARG A 681 5.72 -32.49 -11.08
C ARG A 681 5.01 -33.74 -10.56
N THR A 682 5.55 -34.94 -10.77
CA THR A 682 4.93 -36.17 -10.24
C THR A 682 4.91 -36.22 -8.71
N SER A 683 5.83 -35.51 -8.04
CA SER A 683 5.86 -35.41 -6.58
C SER A 683 4.64 -34.71 -5.99
N LEU A 684 3.96 -33.88 -6.80
CA LEU A 684 2.74 -33.16 -6.43
C LEU A 684 1.47 -34.02 -6.62
N LEU A 685 1.57 -35.23 -7.16
CA LEU A 685 0.43 -36.14 -7.27
C LEU A 685 0.15 -36.76 -5.90
N TRP A 686 -0.96 -36.35 -5.29
CA TRP A 686 -1.34 -36.80 -3.95
C TRP A 686 -2.69 -37.51 -3.94
N THR A 687 -2.91 -38.29 -2.88
CA THR A 687 -4.20 -38.90 -2.57
C THR A 687 -4.38 -38.78 -1.08
N LEU A 688 -5.50 -38.19 -0.67
CA LEU A 688 -5.79 -38.03 0.75
C LEU A 688 -5.89 -39.41 1.40
N ASN A 689 -5.24 -39.56 2.55
CA ASN A 689 -5.31 -40.78 3.34
C ASN A 689 -5.96 -40.42 4.68
N LYS A 690 -6.56 -41.40 5.34
CA LYS A 690 -7.11 -41.18 6.67
C LYS A 690 -6.03 -40.66 7.61
N ASP A 691 -6.35 -39.60 8.34
CA ASP A 691 -5.47 -39.02 9.36
C ASP A 691 -5.00 -40.11 10.33
N ILE A 692 -3.70 -40.40 10.33
CA ILE A 692 -3.06 -41.18 11.38
C ILE A 692 -2.50 -40.17 12.38
N TYR A 693 -3.35 -39.68 13.28
CA TYR A 693 -2.84 -38.94 14.43
C TYR A 693 -2.08 -39.92 15.34
N VAL A 694 -0.74 -39.87 15.34
CA VAL A 694 0.04 -40.36 16.48
C VAL A 694 1.09 -39.33 16.90
N PRO A 695 0.88 -38.63 18.03
CA PRO A 695 1.99 -38.04 18.76
C PRO A 695 2.83 -39.20 19.30
N GLY A 696 4.04 -39.39 18.76
CA GLY A 696 5.07 -40.22 19.37
C GLY A 696 5.10 -41.73 19.08
N ALA A 697 4.41 -42.28 18.07
CA ALA A 697 4.59 -43.70 17.72
C ALA A 697 5.59 -43.92 16.58
N VAL A 698 6.67 -44.64 16.90
CA VAL A 698 7.53 -45.32 15.94
C VAL A 698 6.68 -46.27 15.09
N ARG A 699 6.82 -46.21 13.76
CA ARG A 699 6.21 -47.17 12.83
C ARG A 699 6.72 -48.58 13.15
N VAL A 700 5.87 -49.43 13.74
CA VAL A 700 6.09 -50.88 13.67
C VAL A 700 5.43 -51.36 12.36
N PRO A 701 6.19 -51.89 11.39
CA PRO A 701 5.58 -52.44 10.19
C PRO A 701 4.68 -53.62 10.57
N ILE A 702 3.42 -53.56 10.17
CA ILE A 702 2.51 -54.69 10.26
C ILE A 702 3.07 -55.79 9.36
N SER A 703 3.36 -56.95 9.93
CA SER A 703 3.94 -58.10 9.24
C SER A 703 3.13 -58.42 7.98
N LYS A 704 3.82 -58.44 6.83
CA LYS A 704 3.38 -59.12 5.61
C LYS A 704 3.20 -60.59 5.97
N ASP A 705 1.97 -61.03 6.18
CA ASP A 705 1.49 -62.40 5.93
C ASP A 705 0.05 -62.52 6.43
N PHE A 706 -0.91 -62.22 5.54
CA PHE A 706 -2.30 -62.61 5.73
C PHE A 706 -2.74 -63.42 4.51
N ASP A 707 -2.49 -64.72 4.57
CA ASP A 707 -2.94 -65.70 3.57
C ASP A 707 -4.46 -65.94 3.70
N LEU A 708 -5.20 -65.66 2.63
CA LEU A 708 -6.66 -65.72 2.53
C LEU A 708 -7.22 -67.15 2.31
N SER A 709 -6.36 -68.19 2.29
CA SER A 709 -6.76 -69.52 1.81
C SER A 709 -7.31 -70.52 2.85
N LYS A 710 -7.37 -70.21 4.15
CA LYS A 710 -7.82 -71.20 5.17
C LYS A 710 -9.20 -70.89 5.80
N PRO A 711 -10.17 -71.84 5.77
CA PRO A 711 -11.46 -71.66 6.43
C PRO A 711 -11.36 -71.90 7.94
N VAL A 712 -12.05 -71.07 8.72
CA VAL A 712 -12.06 -71.09 10.20
C VAL A 712 -13.14 -72.05 10.71
N ASN A 713 -12.74 -73.04 11.52
CA ASN A 713 -13.66 -73.94 12.22
C ASN A 713 -14.41 -73.20 13.35
N LYS A 714 -15.74 -73.39 13.40
CA LYS A 714 -16.62 -72.83 14.45
C LYS A 714 -16.60 -73.72 15.70
N VAL A 715 -16.26 -73.16 16.85
CA VAL A 715 -16.56 -73.74 18.17
C VAL A 715 -17.65 -72.88 18.83
N LYS A 716 -18.74 -73.51 19.27
CA LYS A 716 -19.86 -72.87 19.99
C LYS A 716 -19.57 -72.80 21.51
N PRO A 717 -19.94 -71.72 22.22
CA PRO A 717 -19.78 -71.64 23.67
C PRO A 717 -20.98 -72.24 24.41
N LYS A 718 -20.72 -72.91 25.55
CA LYS A 718 -21.74 -73.27 26.55
C LYS A 718 -21.64 -72.32 27.75
N ALA A 719 -22.77 -71.73 28.11
CA ALA A 719 -22.92 -70.85 29.27
C ALA A 719 -23.19 -71.64 30.56
N LYS A 720 -22.69 -71.13 31.70
CA LYS A 720 -23.30 -71.35 33.02
C LYS A 720 -23.11 -70.11 33.91
N LYS A 721 -24.22 -69.59 34.43
CA LYS A 721 -24.35 -68.52 35.44
C LYS A 721 -24.10 -69.09 36.84
N VAL A 722 -23.42 -68.36 37.73
CA VAL A 722 -23.68 -68.34 39.19
C VAL A 722 -23.35 -66.93 39.75
N LYS A 723 -24.12 -66.55 40.78
CA LYS A 723 -24.26 -65.25 41.46
C LYS A 723 -23.21 -64.98 42.56
N GLU A 724 -23.17 -63.70 42.94
CA GLU A 724 -22.37 -63.01 43.97
C GLU A 724 -22.56 -63.43 45.44
N ASN A 725 -21.57 -62.96 46.23
CA ASN A 725 -21.51 -62.65 47.67
C ASN A 725 -21.06 -63.75 48.65
N GLN A 726 -19.87 -63.56 49.27
CA GLN A 726 -19.74 -63.09 50.66
C GLN A 726 -18.26 -62.96 51.10
N LEU A 727 -18.00 -61.87 51.85
CA LEU A 727 -16.77 -61.55 52.60
C LEU A 727 -16.41 -62.65 53.63
N THR A 728 -15.13 -62.83 53.96
CA THR A 728 -14.54 -62.36 55.24
C THR A 728 -13.09 -62.83 55.46
N SER A 729 -12.29 -61.89 56.00
CA SER A 729 -11.20 -62.03 57.00
C SER A 729 -10.05 -63.02 56.76
N MET A 730 -8.83 -62.50 56.66
CA MET A 730 -7.84 -62.49 57.75
C MET A 730 -6.48 -62.00 57.20
N GLU A 731 -5.97 -60.93 57.80
CA GLU A 731 -4.59 -60.47 57.63
C GLU A 731 -3.63 -61.37 58.41
N LYS A 732 -2.37 -61.35 57.93
CA LYS A 732 -1.09 -61.68 58.59
C LYS A 732 -0.74 -63.15 58.73
N ASP A 733 0.22 -63.56 57.90
CA ASP A 733 1.53 -64.04 58.37
C ASP A 733 2.61 -63.85 57.28
N LEU A 734 3.69 -63.15 57.67
CA LEU A 734 5.11 -63.31 57.31
C LEU A 734 5.49 -63.58 55.83
N ILE A 735 5.98 -62.59 55.08
CA ILE A 735 7.43 -62.26 54.88
C ILE A 735 8.27 -63.49 54.53
N ASP A 736 8.63 -63.68 53.26
CA ASP A 736 9.99 -63.41 52.77
C ASP A 736 10.13 -63.57 51.24
N GLU A 737 10.99 -62.73 50.66
CA GLU A 737 11.65 -62.82 49.34
C GLU A 737 10.78 -62.92 48.06
N SER A 738 10.52 -61.76 47.40
CA SER A 738 10.78 -61.54 45.95
C SER A 738 10.06 -60.29 45.38
N LEU A 739 10.32 -59.09 45.90
CA LEU A 739 9.82 -57.84 45.29
C LEU A 739 10.90 -56.73 45.35
N GLU A 740 11.97 -56.95 44.61
CA GLU A 740 12.76 -55.87 44.01
C GLU A 740 12.60 -55.98 42.49
N ASN A 741 12.21 -54.87 41.86
CA ASN A 741 12.01 -54.62 40.41
C ASN A 741 10.55 -54.49 39.94
N SER A 742 9.94 -53.35 40.26
CA SER A 742 9.12 -52.59 39.30
C SER A 742 8.87 -51.18 39.84
N MET A 743 9.55 -50.16 39.31
CA MET A 743 9.08 -48.77 39.43
C MET A 743 7.92 -48.56 38.43
N PRO A 744 6.88 -47.76 38.75
CA PRO A 744 5.74 -47.54 37.88
C PRO A 744 6.12 -46.67 36.66
N LEU A 745 5.49 -46.98 35.52
CA LEU A 745 5.62 -46.37 34.19
C LEU A 745 5.18 -44.88 34.10
N GLU A 746 5.10 -44.15 35.22
CA GLU A 746 4.67 -42.74 35.28
C GLU A 746 5.81 -41.75 35.52
N GLU A 747 6.99 -42.20 35.99
CA GLU A 747 8.15 -41.30 36.19
C GLU A 747 9.08 -41.24 34.96
N ALA A 748 9.10 -42.27 34.10
CA ALA A 748 9.90 -42.28 32.88
C ALA A 748 9.33 -41.31 31.80
N THR A 749 8.01 -41.17 31.73
CA THR A 749 7.33 -40.21 30.85
C THR A 749 7.43 -38.77 31.31
N GLN A 750 7.73 -38.51 32.59
CA GLN A 750 8.02 -37.16 33.06
C GLN A 750 9.45 -36.72 32.71
N LEU A 751 10.44 -37.62 32.74
CA LEU A 751 11.82 -37.27 32.36
C LEU A 751 11.93 -36.93 30.86
N ASP A 752 11.33 -37.75 29.98
CA ASP A 752 11.31 -37.48 28.54
C ASP A 752 10.51 -36.20 28.20
N PHE A 753 9.44 -35.91 28.95
CA PHE A 753 8.66 -34.68 28.79
C PHE A 753 9.38 -33.42 29.30
N TYR A 754 10.20 -33.53 30.35
CA TYR A 754 11.05 -32.43 30.79
C TYR A 754 12.23 -32.21 29.83
N GLU A 755 12.81 -33.26 29.23
CA GLU A 755 13.82 -33.11 28.18
C GLU A 755 13.26 -32.47 26.91
N ASP A 756 12.06 -32.86 26.46
CA ASP A 756 11.40 -32.26 25.28
C ASP A 756 10.92 -30.82 25.55
N LEU A 757 10.45 -30.51 26.77
CA LEU A 757 10.08 -29.15 27.16
C LEU A 757 11.30 -28.23 27.28
N MET A 758 12.43 -28.76 27.75
CA MET A 758 13.70 -28.02 27.79
C MET A 758 14.30 -27.86 26.39
N MET A 759 14.10 -28.82 25.47
CA MET A 759 14.45 -28.67 24.05
C MET A 759 13.54 -27.67 23.31
N SER A 760 12.23 -27.63 23.60
CA SER A 760 11.33 -26.66 22.97
C SER A 760 11.52 -25.24 23.50
N GLN A 761 11.91 -25.09 24.78
CA GLN A 761 12.31 -23.79 25.34
C GLN A 761 13.69 -23.36 24.85
N ARG A 762 14.62 -24.31 24.58
CA ARG A 762 15.89 -24.06 23.86
C ARG A 762 15.65 -23.50 22.45
N GLU A 763 14.72 -24.07 21.68
CA GLU A 763 14.38 -23.58 20.34
C GLU A 763 13.73 -22.18 20.36
N GLN A 764 12.87 -21.91 21.34
CA GLN A 764 12.25 -20.58 21.48
C GLN A 764 13.23 -19.48 21.93
N LEU A 765 14.30 -19.81 22.66
CA LEU A 765 15.37 -18.86 23.00
C LEU A 765 16.36 -18.65 21.83
N TYR A 766 16.61 -19.70 21.03
CA TYR A 766 17.38 -19.62 19.78
C TYR A 766 16.77 -18.63 18.78
N ASP A 767 15.43 -18.52 18.72
CA ASP A 767 14.74 -17.62 17.79
C ASP A 767 14.74 -16.14 18.22
N SER A 768 15.15 -15.85 19.48
CA SER A 768 15.25 -14.48 20.00
C SER A 768 16.67 -13.89 19.96
N THR A 769 17.64 -14.63 19.43
CA THR A 769 19.02 -14.17 19.28
C THR A 769 19.51 -14.51 17.87
N GLN A 770 19.26 -13.61 16.92
CA GLN A 770 19.85 -13.71 15.60
C GLN A 770 21.38 -13.53 15.66
N VAL A 771 22.07 -14.46 15.00
CA VAL A 771 23.31 -14.29 14.22
C VAL A 771 24.51 -13.70 14.97
N ILE A 772 25.39 -14.59 15.44
CA ILE A 772 26.83 -14.37 15.32
C ILE A 772 27.32 -15.41 14.32
N GLU A 773 27.78 -14.92 13.17
CA GLU A 773 28.29 -15.73 12.07
C GLU A 773 29.47 -16.61 12.50
N SER A 774 29.51 -17.81 11.94
CA SER A 774 30.62 -18.76 12.02
C SER A 774 31.83 -18.32 11.18
N GLN A 775 32.44 -17.19 11.53
CA GLN A 775 33.80 -16.83 11.15
C GLN A 775 34.49 -16.20 12.36
N ASP A 776 35.03 -17.03 13.28
CA ASP A 776 36.19 -16.71 14.15
C ASP A 776 36.51 -17.80 15.19
N ILE A 777 36.50 -19.08 14.80
CA ILE A 777 36.90 -20.18 15.73
C ILE A 777 38.44 -20.32 15.87
N HIS A 778 39.24 -19.47 15.22
CA HIS A 778 40.69 -19.50 15.40
C HIS A 778 41.29 -18.10 15.62
N ARG A 779 41.06 -17.55 16.83
CA ARG A 779 42.01 -16.73 17.59
C ARG A 779 41.42 -16.43 18.95
N VAL A 780 42.08 -16.92 20.00
CA VAL A 780 42.27 -16.31 21.33
C VAL A 780 42.42 -17.46 22.34
N VAL A 781 43.66 -17.91 22.49
CA VAL A 781 44.13 -18.52 23.74
C VAL A 781 45.37 -17.72 24.12
N GLU A 782 45.29 -17.07 25.30
CA GLU A 782 46.29 -16.30 26.09
C GLU A 782 46.56 -14.81 25.77
N PRO A 783 46.91 -13.97 26.79
CA PRO A 783 46.37 -13.90 28.16
C PRO A 783 46.09 -12.43 28.61
N ILE A 784 44.96 -12.17 29.29
CA ILE A 784 44.68 -10.86 29.93
C ILE A 784 44.43 -11.10 31.42
N SER A 785 45.46 -10.97 32.25
CA SER A 785 45.41 -11.35 33.69
C SER A 785 45.85 -10.26 34.68
N ASN A 786 45.74 -8.96 34.37
CA ASN A 786 46.20 -7.91 35.32
C ASN A 786 45.14 -6.89 35.77
N ASN A 787 44.02 -6.73 35.06
CA ASN A 787 42.99 -5.72 35.41
C ASN A 787 41.84 -6.29 36.27
N LYS A 788 41.58 -7.60 36.16
CA LYS A 788 40.51 -8.29 36.89
C LYS A 788 40.83 -8.46 38.39
N ASP A 789 42.07 -8.78 38.73
CA ASP A 789 42.47 -9.01 40.13
C ASP A 789 42.45 -7.74 40.98
N SER A 790 42.77 -6.58 40.40
CA SER A 790 42.64 -5.28 41.08
C SER A 790 41.19 -4.88 41.30
N PHE A 791 40.31 -5.19 40.36
CA PHE A 791 38.88 -4.92 40.46
C PHE A 791 38.20 -5.81 41.51
N LEU A 792 38.55 -7.10 41.53
CA LEU A 792 38.11 -8.07 42.55
C LEU A 792 38.47 -7.62 43.97
N LYS A 793 39.72 -7.19 44.22
CA LYS A 793 40.15 -6.75 45.55
C LYS A 793 39.42 -5.51 46.06
N ILE A 794 39.15 -4.54 45.19
CA ILE A 794 38.47 -3.28 45.58
C ILE A 794 37.01 -3.55 45.93
N ASN A 795 36.34 -4.43 45.19
CA ASN A 795 34.92 -4.71 45.39
C ASN A 795 34.64 -5.80 46.43
N GLU A 796 35.53 -6.78 46.66
CA GLU A 796 35.35 -7.75 47.75
C GLU A 796 35.45 -7.09 49.14
N GLU A 797 36.33 -6.11 49.35
CA GLU A 797 36.46 -5.40 50.63
C GLU A 797 35.25 -4.52 50.97
N THR A 798 34.55 -3.96 49.97
CA THR A 798 33.38 -3.10 50.16
C THR A 798 32.06 -3.86 50.22
N SER A 799 32.01 -5.12 49.75
CA SER A 799 30.77 -5.87 49.57
C SER A 799 30.68 -7.20 50.36
N SER A 800 31.66 -7.49 51.22
CA SER A 800 31.82 -8.78 51.92
C SER A 800 30.66 -9.23 52.82
N ASN A 801 29.66 -8.39 53.09
CA ASN A 801 28.49 -8.70 53.92
C ASN A 801 27.14 -8.40 53.24
N LYS A 802 27.11 -8.12 51.93
CA LYS A 802 25.88 -7.82 51.20
C LYS A 802 25.26 -9.10 50.60
N ARG A 803 23.92 -9.19 50.61
CA ARG A 803 23.18 -10.30 49.98
C ARG A 803 22.96 -10.04 48.50
N ILE A 804 22.82 -11.11 47.72
CA ILE A 804 22.57 -11.00 46.27
C ILE A 804 21.21 -10.34 46.05
N SER A 805 20.21 -10.69 46.86
CA SER A 805 18.86 -10.12 46.80
C SER A 805 18.79 -8.60 47.00
N ASP A 806 19.76 -8.04 47.72
CA ASP A 806 19.77 -6.62 48.09
C ASP A 806 20.46 -5.77 47.01
N MET A 807 21.29 -6.41 46.18
CA MET A 807 22.12 -5.75 45.17
C MET A 807 21.62 -5.98 43.75
N LEU A 808 20.86 -7.05 43.49
CA LEU A 808 20.43 -7.42 42.15
C LEU A 808 18.96 -7.77 42.13
N THR A 809 18.25 -7.32 41.08
CA THR A 809 16.86 -7.70 40.90
C THR A 809 16.75 -9.14 40.40
N SER A 810 15.57 -9.76 40.56
CA SER A 810 15.30 -11.10 40.03
C SER A 810 15.51 -11.19 38.51
N GLN A 811 15.33 -10.09 37.77
CA GLN A 811 15.61 -10.03 36.34
C GLN A 811 17.10 -10.01 36.03
N ASP A 812 17.91 -9.29 36.82
CA ASP A 812 19.37 -9.26 36.67
C ASP A 812 19.98 -10.64 36.94
N VAL A 813 19.51 -11.31 37.99
CA VAL A 813 19.92 -12.68 38.34
C VAL A 813 19.55 -13.67 37.23
N MET A 814 18.34 -13.57 36.66
CA MET A 814 17.94 -14.40 35.52
C MET A 814 18.82 -14.15 34.28
N ARG A 815 19.24 -12.91 34.05
CA ARG A 815 20.10 -12.55 32.93
C ARG A 815 21.50 -13.14 33.06
N ILE A 816 22.08 -13.05 34.26
CA ILE A 816 23.38 -13.67 34.57
C ILE A 816 23.28 -15.19 34.44
N ARG A 817 22.22 -15.80 34.99
CA ARG A 817 21.99 -17.25 34.88
C ARG A 817 21.85 -17.69 33.42
N GLY A 818 21.18 -16.89 32.58
CA GLY A 818 21.08 -17.13 31.14
C GLY A 818 22.47 -17.21 30.48
N LYS A 819 23.37 -16.28 30.79
CA LYS A 819 24.75 -16.31 30.28
C LYS A 819 25.55 -17.51 30.78
N VAL A 820 25.39 -17.87 32.06
CA VAL A 820 26.05 -19.06 32.63
C VAL A 820 25.52 -20.36 32.03
N LEU A 821 24.22 -20.45 31.73
CA LEU A 821 23.62 -21.62 31.08
C LEU A 821 24.14 -21.80 29.65
N VAL A 822 24.35 -20.70 28.92
CA VAL A 822 24.95 -20.73 27.57
C VAL A 822 26.40 -21.23 27.63
N LEU A 823 27.22 -20.71 28.56
CA LEU A 823 28.61 -21.18 28.73
C LEU A 823 28.68 -22.62 29.30
N GLY A 824 27.73 -22.98 30.14
CA GLY A 824 27.60 -24.28 30.79
C GLY A 824 27.25 -25.43 29.84
N GLU A 825 26.81 -25.15 28.61
CA GLU A 825 26.67 -26.18 27.55
C GLU A 825 28.00 -26.88 27.25
N HIS A 826 29.13 -26.19 27.47
CA HIS A 826 30.47 -26.73 27.21
C HIS A 826 31.22 -27.15 28.48
N LEU A 827 30.84 -26.66 29.67
CA LEU A 827 31.35 -27.10 30.98
C LEU A 827 30.20 -27.24 32.01
N PRO A 828 29.60 -28.43 32.17
CA PRO A 828 28.44 -28.64 33.05
C PRO A 828 28.72 -28.37 34.54
N ALA A 829 29.98 -28.48 34.98
CA ALA A 829 30.38 -28.20 36.36
C ALA A 829 30.17 -26.73 36.76
N LEU A 830 30.20 -25.82 35.78
CA LEU A 830 30.06 -24.38 35.99
C LEU A 830 28.64 -24.00 36.47
N ILE A 831 27.62 -24.70 35.98
CA ILE A 831 26.22 -24.48 36.37
C ILE A 831 26.02 -24.90 37.83
N SER A 832 26.59 -26.05 38.23
CA SER A 832 26.52 -26.51 39.62
C SER A 832 27.25 -25.59 40.58
N GLU A 833 28.36 -24.98 40.17
CA GLU A 833 29.09 -24.00 40.96
C GLU A 833 28.30 -22.69 41.09
N PHE A 834 27.69 -22.20 40.00
CA PHE A 834 26.82 -21.03 40.03
C PHE A 834 25.60 -21.24 40.94
N ASP A 835 24.91 -22.38 40.83
CA ASP A 835 23.74 -22.67 41.66
C ASP A 835 24.13 -22.70 43.15
N LYS A 836 25.31 -23.25 43.51
CA LYS A 836 25.83 -23.19 44.89
C LYS A 836 26.12 -21.76 45.36
N VAL A 837 26.66 -20.91 44.49
CA VAL A 837 26.90 -19.49 44.79
C VAL A 837 25.58 -18.77 45.02
N MET A 838 24.57 -19.02 44.19
CA MET A 838 23.23 -18.45 44.35
C MET A 838 22.53 -18.94 45.62
N GLU A 839 22.70 -20.21 46.00
CA GLU A 839 22.19 -20.76 47.26
C GLU A 839 22.86 -20.14 48.49
N SER A 840 24.12 -19.72 48.38
CA SER A 840 24.84 -19.06 49.48
C SER A 840 24.33 -17.64 49.77
N ASP A 841 23.65 -17.01 48.80
CA ASP A 841 23.14 -15.64 48.84
C ASP A 841 24.18 -14.59 49.25
N GLN A 842 25.47 -14.85 48.96
CA GLN A 842 26.57 -13.93 49.23
C GLN A 842 27.01 -13.22 47.94
N TYR A 843 26.87 -11.89 47.93
CA TYR A 843 27.18 -11.08 46.76
C TYR A 843 28.66 -11.14 46.37
N ALA A 844 29.57 -11.18 47.34
CA ALA A 844 31.00 -11.34 47.09
C ALA A 844 31.29 -12.62 46.29
N SER A 845 30.70 -13.75 46.68
CA SER A 845 30.84 -15.04 45.98
C SER A 845 30.33 -14.99 44.54
N LEU A 846 29.23 -14.26 44.29
CA LEU A 846 28.70 -14.05 42.94
C LEU A 846 29.62 -13.17 42.09
N LEU A 847 30.15 -12.11 42.67
CA LEU A 847 31.12 -11.24 41.99
C LEU A 847 32.38 -12.02 41.62
N THR A 848 32.93 -12.82 42.54
CA THR A 848 34.11 -13.66 42.27
C THR A 848 33.83 -14.65 41.15
N PHE A 849 32.66 -15.27 41.17
CA PHE A 849 32.23 -16.20 40.12
C PHE A 849 32.15 -15.52 38.74
N VAL A 850 31.50 -14.35 38.65
CA VAL A 850 31.34 -13.61 37.40
C VAL A 850 32.69 -13.15 36.84
N VAL A 851 33.58 -12.60 37.67
CA VAL A 851 34.88 -12.10 37.20
C VAL A 851 35.80 -13.24 36.73
N THR A 852 35.75 -14.37 37.43
CA THR A 852 36.60 -15.53 37.14
C THR A 852 36.15 -16.29 35.90
N ASN A 853 34.83 -16.43 35.71
CA ASN A 853 34.27 -17.36 34.70
C ASN A 853 33.61 -16.68 33.49
N LEU A 854 33.29 -15.38 33.55
CA LEU A 854 32.67 -14.64 32.44
C LEU A 854 33.65 -13.66 31.77
N ASN A 855 33.34 -13.26 30.52
CA ASN A 855 34.22 -12.42 29.72
C ASN A 855 34.22 -10.94 30.19
N ASP A 856 35.13 -10.12 29.67
CA ASP A 856 35.32 -8.74 30.14
C ASP A 856 34.11 -7.82 29.88
N ASN A 857 33.36 -8.07 28.79
CA ASN A 857 32.14 -7.33 28.50
C ASN A 857 31.03 -7.66 29.51
N ASP A 858 30.92 -8.93 29.90
CA ASP A 858 29.96 -9.40 30.90
C ASP A 858 30.27 -8.83 32.29
N VAL A 859 31.56 -8.75 32.66
CA VAL A 859 32.01 -8.12 33.90
C VAL A 859 31.68 -6.63 33.91
N THR A 860 31.88 -5.94 32.78
CA THR A 860 31.54 -4.51 32.65
C THR A 860 30.03 -4.27 32.71
N GLU A 861 29.22 -5.16 32.14
CA GLU A 861 27.76 -5.09 32.21
C GLU A 861 27.26 -5.36 33.64
N PHE A 862 27.85 -6.35 34.32
CA PHE A 862 27.57 -6.65 35.72
C PHE A 862 27.88 -5.45 36.63
N ASP A 863 29.01 -4.77 36.43
CA ASP A 863 29.38 -3.57 37.21
C ASP A 863 28.35 -2.43 37.05
N LYS A 864 27.82 -2.23 35.83
CA LYS A 864 26.74 -1.25 35.58
C LYS A 864 25.42 -1.61 36.26
N MET A 865 25.07 -2.89 36.34
CA MET A 865 23.86 -3.35 37.04
C MET A 865 23.96 -3.03 38.54
N VAL A 866 25.15 -3.22 39.10
CA VAL A 866 25.43 -3.02 40.52
C VAL A 866 25.41 -1.53 40.88
N ILE A 867 26.07 -0.67 40.09
CA ILE A 867 26.03 0.80 40.30
C ILE A 867 24.59 1.31 40.31
N LYS A 868 23.74 0.81 39.40
CA LYS A 868 22.32 1.19 39.32
C LYS A 868 21.53 0.77 40.58
N SER A 869 21.89 -0.36 41.20
CA SER A 869 21.27 -0.82 42.44
C SER A 869 21.71 0.00 43.67
N GLU A 870 22.98 0.44 43.70
CA GLU A 870 23.50 1.31 44.75
C GLU A 870 22.91 2.72 44.67
N GLU A 871 22.67 3.26 43.46
CA GLU A 871 21.94 4.53 43.29
C GLU A 871 20.48 4.44 43.76
N MET A 872 19.84 3.26 43.64
CA MET A 872 18.46 3.03 44.12
C MET A 872 18.34 2.85 45.64
N THR A 873 19.44 2.57 46.34
CA THR A 873 19.44 2.36 47.80
C THR A 873 19.86 3.61 48.59
N ILE A 874 20.26 4.70 47.92
CA ILE A 874 20.73 5.95 48.53
C ILE A 874 19.64 7.06 48.60
N ASP A 875 18.44 6.83 48.06
CA ASP A 875 17.29 7.76 48.16
C ASP A 875 16.34 7.49 49.34
#